data_AF-A0AAE8SLI2-F1
#
_entry.id   AF-A0AAE8SLI2-F1
#
_cell.length_a   1.000
_cell.length_b   1.000
_cell.length_c   1.000
_cell.angle_alpha   90.00
_cell.angle_beta   90.00
_cell.angle_gamma   90.00
#
_symmetry.space_group_name_H-M   'P 1'
#
loop_
_entity.id
_entity.type
_entity.pdbx_description
1 polymer ?
#
loop_
_entity_poly.entity_id
_entity_poly.type
_entity_poly.pdbx_seq_one_letter_code
_entity_poly.pdbx_strand_id
1 'polypeptide(L)'
;MRSYSQNAQSALLKAVRFYGPRLPHEHPSIEEDLPLTDNAPQVKRVFEPKRMIESFEDLNDSVTLGLILHQLDDTFDPSSLETNSNNYLVTKRNFQHIYKSLFRYIRRDVQILNCQAKKFNYHEIAKHPDPQGICQVFLPRFASNSQFFLKLTVQLLAVMLGVAFLGPNRNNYVPRITMLDKPAQLEIMQIIQNMQQDGKDSPGDDYSDEAIDTVMEERDIDLLFEEQNAALRSELDLTKSRLSDYITRLDHLQISHEELRYDKEKNDRELEVLRKATIDGANNAEIIKNLEIQVHDQMELIARQEETMRRDERIKSQLEAEVQKLTLKCQETEELRDQATEWKHKAEDFEKRANTADRYKQKLESQQHLVKEVQNLLYEKTELQDQIKILLDDQDRGARTKKAEDELTKMITQSEQHLWDERSQKNQLIKDITALEDEVIRLRARQSHDENFIKDLQEQLQTGAGSQSAAPGESLGLSLEDELNDAVTEDAPPGQVNLPLELSRLKAENDLLRSTIGSGDTAPLRRELDEEKRQRAHLQKNYNDIFEKHAVLQDQMEALINNMTGEGLVKAIDEAGRPNGTHILTSDYYRTKAFLNIKQSHLQLEFELEQSKKREKDLSAQVADQGRELLAAKAQLSALDKEGADALKELKSADVVIVSSLKSELDHAREQLSYSTAEREAQQTQLVEALLAKDKLRKEVEEGRELQDFTGNGEGDAPDGSKKGELIEKLRNRLREIREVSPFLNAIMYGDEEDQVTSEDKLWGEADEAWPARSRPAGPETSVPPSPASTGDGFPTPSPAYLSQTSLKRAEETDSFEAQIFDGSLFANRSFLATGAGRDGQD
;
A
#
# COMPACT_ATOMS: atom_id res chain seq x y z
N MET A 1 -66.84 19.63 77.07
CA MET A 1 -67.27 19.51 78.50
C MET A 1 -67.12 20.86 79.17
N ARG A 2 -68.10 21.33 79.97
CA ARG A 2 -67.93 22.54 80.79
C ARG A 2 -67.10 22.22 82.03
N SER A 3 -66.12 23.05 82.36
CA SER A 3 -65.46 23.03 83.67
C SER A 3 -66.34 23.72 84.70
N TYR A 4 -66.52 23.13 85.88
CA TYR A 4 -67.20 23.80 87.00
C TYR A 4 -66.47 25.08 87.41
N SER A 5 -67.22 26.11 87.83
CA SER A 5 -66.65 27.38 88.34
C SER A 5 -65.75 27.13 89.56
N GLN A 6 -64.85 28.06 89.86
CA GLN A 6 -64.01 27.96 91.06
C GLN A 6 -64.85 27.98 92.36
N ASN A 7 -66.01 28.66 92.34
CA ASN A 7 -66.98 28.64 93.43
C ASN A 7 -67.65 27.25 93.56
N ALA A 8 -68.13 26.67 92.47
CA ALA A 8 -68.71 25.32 92.45
C ALA A 8 -67.71 24.26 92.91
N GLN A 9 -66.44 24.38 92.51
CA GLN A 9 -65.35 23.55 93.03
C GLN A 9 -65.16 23.75 94.55
N SER A 10 -65.15 25.00 95.04
CA SER A 10 -65.08 25.29 96.48
C SER A 10 -66.27 24.69 97.26
N ALA A 11 -67.49 24.77 96.71
CA ALA A 11 -68.70 24.21 97.29
C ALA A 11 -68.69 22.67 97.32
N LEU A 12 -68.23 22.02 96.24
CA LEU A 12 -68.04 20.57 96.18
C LEU A 12 -66.99 20.11 97.21
N LEU A 13 -65.87 20.82 97.35
CA LEU A 13 -64.87 20.50 98.39
C LEU A 13 -65.45 20.64 99.80
N LYS A 14 -66.24 21.70 100.07
CA LYS A 14 -66.94 21.90 101.35
C LYS A 14 -67.95 20.81 101.70
N ALA A 15 -68.49 20.08 100.72
CA ALA A 15 -69.38 18.94 100.98
C ALA A 15 -68.65 17.74 101.62
N VAL A 16 -67.32 17.67 101.50
CA VAL A 16 -66.48 16.54 101.93
C VAL A 16 -65.43 16.94 102.99
N ARG A 17 -65.00 18.20 102.99
CA ARG A 17 -63.97 18.78 103.87
C ARG A 17 -64.40 18.83 105.34
N PHE A 18 -63.45 18.59 106.24
CA PHE A 18 -63.63 18.79 107.68
C PHE A 18 -63.33 20.24 108.10
N TYR A 19 -64.14 20.77 109.03
CA TYR A 19 -63.87 21.99 109.78
C TYR A 19 -63.92 21.70 111.28
N GLY A 20 -62.81 21.20 111.82
CA GLY A 20 -62.54 21.25 113.27
C GLY A 20 -61.99 22.64 113.65
N PRO A 21 -62.21 23.11 114.90
CA PRO A 21 -61.72 24.40 115.34
C PRO A 21 -60.19 24.41 115.49
N ARG A 22 -59.49 25.19 114.63
CA ARG A 22 -58.09 25.57 114.89
C ARG A 22 -58.09 26.70 115.93
N LEU A 23 -57.74 26.38 117.18
CA LEU A 23 -57.42 27.38 118.20
C LEU A 23 -56.04 28.01 117.93
N PRO A 24 -55.86 29.34 118.12
CA PRO A 24 -54.58 30.01 117.87
C PRO A 24 -53.74 30.25 119.15
N HIS A 25 -52.43 29.99 119.01
CA HIS A 25 -51.30 30.60 119.72
C HIS A 25 -50.97 30.29 121.21
N GLU A 26 -49.65 30.13 121.41
CA GLU A 26 -48.82 30.33 122.62
C GLU A 26 -48.78 29.28 123.76
N HIS A 27 -47.65 29.29 124.47
CA HIS A 27 -47.22 28.40 125.57
C HIS A 27 -47.67 28.96 126.95
N PRO A 28 -47.52 28.26 128.12
CA PRO A 28 -46.85 26.98 128.37
C PRO A 28 -47.65 25.95 129.23
N SER A 29 -46.93 24.94 129.73
CA SER A 29 -47.29 23.79 130.59
C SER A 29 -48.25 24.01 131.77
N ILE A 30 -49.07 22.99 132.08
CA ILE A 30 -49.06 22.16 133.32
C ILE A 30 -50.12 21.03 133.22
N GLU A 31 -50.03 20.02 134.09
CA GLU A 31 -50.85 18.79 134.16
C GLU A 31 -52.22 19.00 134.85
N GLU A 32 -53.24 18.20 134.47
CA GLU A 32 -54.09 17.34 135.35
C GLU A 32 -55.38 16.82 134.64
N ASP A 33 -56.19 16.02 135.34
CA ASP A 33 -57.10 14.98 134.84
C ASP A 33 -58.46 15.39 134.21
N LEU A 34 -59.13 14.36 133.66
CA LEU A 34 -60.53 14.26 133.21
C LEU A 34 -61.58 14.88 134.18
N PRO A 35 -62.80 15.29 133.72
CA PRO A 35 -63.66 14.48 132.83
C PRO A 35 -64.56 15.21 131.81
N LEU A 36 -65.43 14.42 131.18
CA LEU A 36 -66.42 14.79 130.15
C LEU A 36 -67.25 16.03 130.49
N THR A 37 -67.43 16.91 129.51
CA THR A 37 -68.70 17.62 129.28
C THR A 37 -69.10 17.52 127.81
N ASP A 38 -70.37 17.23 127.57
CA ASP A 38 -70.97 17.12 126.23
C ASP A 38 -71.15 18.48 125.55
N ASN A 39 -71.54 18.45 124.27
CA ASN A 39 -71.98 19.60 123.44
C ASN A 39 -70.90 20.41 122.70
N ALA A 40 -69.86 19.75 122.16
CA ALA A 40 -69.21 20.26 120.95
C ALA A 40 -70.10 19.96 119.72
N PRO A 41 -70.39 20.93 118.81
CA PRO A 41 -71.33 20.73 117.72
C PRO A 41 -70.82 19.72 116.68
N GLN A 42 -71.62 18.69 116.40
CA GLN A 42 -71.23 17.60 115.50
C GLN A 42 -71.09 18.05 114.04
N VAL A 43 -69.85 17.96 113.54
CA VAL A 43 -69.42 17.67 112.16
C VAL A 43 -70.29 18.22 111.01
N LYS A 44 -69.87 19.36 110.43
CA LYS A 44 -70.35 19.78 109.11
C LYS A 44 -69.65 19.02 107.99
N ARG A 45 -70.26 17.95 107.48
CA ARG A 45 -69.97 17.31 106.17
C ARG A 45 -71.27 16.76 105.57
N VAL A 46 -71.32 16.56 104.25
CA VAL A 46 -72.42 15.81 103.60
C VAL A 46 -72.11 14.31 103.64
N PHE A 47 -70.90 13.94 103.24
CA PHE A 47 -70.36 12.57 103.30
C PHE A 47 -69.42 12.40 104.50
N GLU A 48 -69.23 11.16 104.97
CA GLU A 48 -68.39 10.86 106.13
C GLU A 48 -67.16 10.00 105.75
N PRO A 49 -66.20 10.51 104.94
CA PRO A 49 -64.98 9.77 104.68
C PRO A 49 -64.12 9.69 105.95
N LYS A 50 -63.59 8.49 106.22
CA LYS A 50 -62.79 8.17 107.42
C LYS A 50 -61.43 8.89 107.48
N ARG A 51 -61.03 9.61 106.41
CA ARG A 51 -59.88 10.52 106.35
C ARG A 51 -60.30 11.98 106.53
N MET A 52 -59.35 12.83 106.91
CA MET A 52 -59.48 14.28 106.73
C MET A 52 -59.07 14.66 105.31
N ILE A 53 -59.74 15.67 104.76
CA ILE A 53 -59.58 16.19 103.40
C ILE A 53 -59.55 17.71 103.54
N GLU A 54 -58.43 18.34 103.22
CA GLU A 54 -58.26 19.80 103.14
C GLU A 54 -58.15 20.30 101.68
N SER A 55 -57.76 19.42 100.73
CA SER A 55 -57.50 19.75 99.32
C SER A 55 -58.26 18.81 98.35
N PHE A 56 -58.22 19.13 97.05
CA PHE A 56 -58.67 18.20 96.00
C PHE A 56 -57.66 17.11 95.66
N GLU A 57 -56.38 17.29 96.03
CA GLU A 57 -55.34 16.29 95.76
C GLU A 57 -55.49 15.08 96.71
N ASP A 58 -56.00 15.31 97.93
CA ASP A 58 -56.36 14.27 98.90
C ASP A 58 -57.44 13.30 98.37
N LEU A 59 -58.24 13.74 97.39
CA LEU A 59 -59.30 12.95 96.74
C LEU A 59 -58.80 12.20 95.49
N ASN A 60 -57.61 12.52 94.98
CA ASN A 60 -57.00 11.81 93.84
C ASN A 60 -56.46 10.42 94.24
N ASP A 61 -56.46 10.06 95.53
CA ASP A 61 -56.09 8.72 96.01
C ASP A 61 -57.08 7.62 95.57
N SER A 62 -58.25 8.00 95.02
CA SER A 62 -59.37 7.16 94.57
C SER A 62 -60.08 6.35 95.66
N VAL A 63 -59.36 5.85 96.67
CA VAL A 63 -59.89 5.12 97.83
C VAL A 63 -60.96 5.95 98.56
N THR A 64 -60.70 7.25 98.71
CA THR A 64 -61.63 8.17 99.39
C THR A 64 -62.95 8.33 98.64
N LEU A 65 -62.93 8.34 97.30
CA LEU A 65 -64.15 8.33 96.48
C LEU A 65 -64.85 6.95 96.48
N GLY A 66 -64.09 5.86 96.58
CA GLY A 66 -64.65 4.52 96.77
C GLY A 66 -65.43 4.37 98.09
N LEU A 67 -64.92 4.95 99.18
CA LEU A 67 -65.62 5.01 100.46
C LEU A 67 -66.88 5.87 100.41
N ILE A 68 -66.89 6.93 99.59
CA ILE A 68 -68.09 7.75 99.34
C ILE A 68 -69.11 6.99 98.47
N LEU A 69 -68.66 6.20 97.48
CA LEU A 69 -69.54 5.34 96.70
C LEU A 69 -70.18 4.24 97.57
N HIS A 70 -69.43 3.61 98.47
CA HIS A 70 -69.95 2.63 99.43
C HIS A 70 -71.03 3.23 100.37
N GLN A 71 -70.96 4.54 100.68
CA GLN A 71 -72.01 5.22 101.44
C GLN A 71 -73.30 5.47 100.63
N LEU A 72 -73.25 5.35 99.29
CA LEU A 72 -74.40 5.55 98.40
C LEU A 72 -74.98 4.22 97.89
N ASP A 73 -74.11 3.22 97.68
CA ASP A 73 -74.45 1.86 97.24
C ASP A 73 -73.73 0.84 98.12
N ASP A 74 -74.43 0.28 99.11
CA ASP A 74 -73.90 -0.77 99.99
C ASP A 74 -73.42 -2.01 99.21
N THR A 75 -73.86 -2.19 97.96
CA THR A 75 -73.43 -3.30 97.09
C THR A 75 -72.05 -3.10 96.45
N PHE A 76 -71.42 -1.93 96.62
CA PHE A 76 -70.03 -1.67 96.22
C PHE A 76 -69.06 -1.97 97.38
N ASP A 77 -68.22 -2.99 97.24
CA ASP A 77 -67.14 -3.28 98.19
C ASP A 77 -65.91 -2.36 97.97
N PRO A 78 -65.57 -1.47 98.93
CA PRO A 78 -64.40 -0.60 98.82
C PRO A 78 -63.07 -1.36 98.99
N SER A 79 -63.09 -2.60 99.51
CA SER A 79 -61.89 -3.45 99.67
C SER A 79 -61.31 -3.91 98.32
N SER A 80 -62.10 -3.83 97.25
CA SER A 80 -61.70 -4.11 95.87
C SER A 80 -60.73 -3.08 95.24
N LEU A 81 -60.45 -1.98 95.94
CA LEU A 81 -59.61 -0.87 95.44
C LEU A 81 -58.17 -0.99 95.96
N GLU A 82 -57.20 -0.91 95.06
CA GLU A 82 -55.79 -1.09 95.40
C GLU A 82 -55.19 0.19 96.01
N THR A 83 -54.66 0.09 97.22
CA THR A 83 -54.13 1.21 98.01
C THR A 83 -52.65 1.51 97.70
N ASN A 84 -52.35 2.04 96.50
CA ASN A 84 -51.00 2.48 96.11
C ASN A 84 -51.03 3.90 95.49
N SER A 85 -50.83 4.92 96.31
CA SER A 85 -51.11 6.34 95.96
C SER A 85 -50.34 6.90 94.77
N ASN A 86 -49.16 6.35 94.46
CA ASN A 86 -48.23 6.95 93.51
C ASN A 86 -48.21 6.27 92.13
N ASN A 87 -49.06 5.26 91.88
CA ASN A 87 -49.13 4.57 90.59
C ASN A 87 -50.34 5.01 89.78
N TYR A 88 -50.11 5.84 88.74
CA TYR A 88 -51.12 6.32 87.79
C TYR A 88 -52.05 5.21 87.27
N LEU A 89 -51.53 4.02 86.97
CA LEU A 89 -52.32 2.92 86.39
C LEU A 89 -53.25 2.28 87.42
N VAL A 90 -52.81 2.18 88.69
CA VAL A 90 -53.64 1.70 89.81
C VAL A 90 -54.74 2.71 90.09
N THR A 91 -54.39 3.99 90.26
CA THR A 91 -55.34 5.09 90.43
C THR A 91 -56.37 5.12 89.30
N LYS A 92 -55.93 4.98 88.03
CA LYS A 92 -56.80 4.86 86.85
C LYS A 92 -57.73 3.65 86.91
N ARG A 93 -57.26 2.47 87.32
CA ARG A 93 -58.11 1.26 87.45
C ARG A 93 -59.15 1.44 88.54
N ASN A 94 -58.78 2.01 89.68
CA ASN A 94 -59.70 2.34 90.77
C ASN A 94 -60.76 3.36 90.31
N PHE A 95 -60.37 4.46 89.66
CA PHE A 95 -61.32 5.42 89.07
C PHE A 95 -62.26 4.79 88.05
N GLN A 96 -61.77 3.87 87.19
CA GLN A 96 -62.61 3.12 86.26
C GLN A 96 -63.59 2.18 86.99
N HIS A 97 -63.16 1.54 88.08
CA HIS A 97 -64.02 0.65 88.87
C HIS A 97 -65.13 1.44 89.58
N ILE A 98 -64.77 2.52 90.27
CA ILE A 98 -65.71 3.44 90.92
C ILE A 98 -66.70 4.02 89.89
N TYR A 99 -66.21 4.45 88.71
CA TYR A 99 -67.09 4.93 87.64
C TYR A 99 -68.05 3.84 87.13
N LYS A 100 -67.58 2.63 86.83
CA LYS A 100 -68.43 1.54 86.33
C LYS A 100 -69.50 1.14 87.35
N SER A 101 -69.16 1.09 88.63
CA SER A 101 -70.11 0.77 89.70
C SER A 101 -71.11 1.90 89.94
N LEU A 102 -70.66 3.17 89.98
CA LEU A 102 -71.55 4.34 90.03
C LEU A 102 -72.49 4.41 88.82
N PHE A 103 -72.01 4.09 87.61
CA PHE A 103 -72.82 4.02 86.39
C PHE A 103 -73.87 2.91 86.46
N ARG A 104 -73.50 1.72 86.97
CA ARG A 104 -74.43 0.60 87.22
C ARG A 104 -75.51 0.99 88.24
N TYR A 105 -75.11 1.63 89.35
CA TYR A 105 -76.03 2.12 90.38
C TYR A 105 -77.01 3.16 89.83
N ILE A 106 -76.52 4.12 89.03
CA ILE A 106 -77.36 5.14 88.39
C ILE A 106 -78.38 4.50 87.42
N ARG A 107 -77.98 3.50 86.62
CA ARG A 107 -78.90 2.73 85.76
C ARG A 107 -79.96 1.96 86.57
N ARG A 108 -79.59 1.38 87.71
CA ARG A 108 -80.49 0.59 88.58
C ARG A 108 -81.49 1.47 89.34
N ASP A 109 -80.99 2.47 90.07
CA ASP A 109 -81.73 3.14 91.15
C ASP A 109 -81.95 4.66 90.94
N VAL A 110 -81.24 5.30 90.00
CA VAL A 110 -81.24 6.78 89.85
C VAL A 110 -81.27 7.22 88.38
N GLN A 111 -82.16 6.63 87.58
CA GLN A 111 -82.18 6.74 86.12
C GLN A 111 -82.23 8.18 85.55
N ILE A 112 -82.73 9.16 86.33
CA ILE A 112 -82.69 10.60 86.00
C ILE A 112 -81.26 11.09 85.68
N LEU A 113 -80.24 10.43 86.26
CA LEU A 113 -78.82 10.74 86.02
C LEU A 113 -78.18 9.90 84.91
N ASN A 114 -78.90 9.01 84.21
CA ASN A 114 -78.38 8.23 83.07
C ASN A 114 -77.75 9.14 82.00
N CYS A 115 -78.39 10.27 81.69
CA CYS A 115 -77.91 11.26 80.72
C CYS A 115 -76.62 11.94 81.19
N GLN A 116 -76.46 12.19 82.50
CA GLN A 116 -75.18 12.63 83.05
C GLN A 116 -74.14 11.53 82.92
N ALA A 117 -74.45 10.31 83.38
CA ALA A 117 -73.55 9.18 83.39
C ALA A 117 -73.01 8.84 81.99
N LYS A 118 -73.86 8.85 80.94
CA LYS A 118 -73.48 8.71 79.52
C LYS A 118 -72.50 9.81 79.04
N LYS A 119 -72.49 11.02 79.63
CA LYS A 119 -71.58 12.13 79.25
C LYS A 119 -70.14 11.98 79.78
N PHE A 120 -69.85 10.98 80.62
CA PHE A 120 -68.50 10.72 81.15
C PHE A 120 -67.72 9.73 80.27
N ASN A 121 -66.87 10.24 79.39
CA ASN A 121 -65.98 9.37 78.63
C ASN A 121 -64.70 9.02 79.43
N TYR A 122 -64.76 7.98 80.27
CA TYR A 122 -63.57 7.51 81.00
C TYR A 122 -62.46 7.00 80.05
N HIS A 123 -62.75 6.71 78.78
CA HIS A 123 -61.72 6.36 77.79
C HIS A 123 -60.86 7.56 77.36
N GLU A 124 -61.19 8.81 77.73
CA GLU A 124 -60.23 9.91 77.59
C GLU A 124 -59.00 9.74 78.51
N ILE A 125 -59.15 9.03 79.64
CA ILE A 125 -58.03 8.61 80.50
C ILE A 125 -57.13 7.58 79.76
N ALA A 126 -57.58 7.01 78.62
CA ALA A 126 -56.75 6.19 77.74
C ALA A 126 -56.14 6.96 76.56
N LYS A 127 -56.58 8.20 76.28
CA LYS A 127 -56.04 9.04 75.20
C LYS A 127 -54.84 9.91 75.62
N HIS A 128 -54.61 10.08 76.92
CA HIS A 128 -53.48 10.82 77.47
C HIS A 128 -52.69 9.99 78.51
N PRO A 129 -51.87 9.02 78.07
CA PRO A 129 -50.80 8.45 78.87
C PRO A 129 -49.58 9.40 78.96
N ASP A 130 -48.77 9.27 80.01
CA ASP A 130 -47.56 10.09 80.21
C ASP A 130 -46.39 9.63 79.30
N PRO A 131 -45.39 10.49 79.01
CA PRO A 131 -44.58 10.40 77.79
C PRO A 131 -43.34 9.50 77.94
N GLN A 132 -43.55 8.22 78.27
CA GLN A 132 -42.49 7.20 78.29
C GLN A 132 -42.81 5.97 77.42
N GLY A 133 -43.89 6.02 76.64
CA GLY A 133 -44.25 4.96 75.68
C GLY A 133 -43.69 5.17 74.26
N ILE A 134 -43.84 6.37 73.69
CA ILE A 134 -43.52 6.65 72.27
C ILE A 134 -42.95 8.08 72.11
N CYS A 135 -41.88 8.20 71.31
CA CYS A 135 -41.24 9.42 70.77
C CYS A 135 -40.64 10.46 71.74
N GLN A 136 -39.31 10.54 71.73
CA GLN A 136 -38.57 11.77 72.05
C GLN A 136 -38.69 12.79 70.91
N VAL A 137 -39.68 13.70 70.94
CA VAL A 137 -39.65 14.96 70.17
C VAL A 137 -40.16 16.11 71.04
N PHE A 138 -39.48 17.25 70.95
CA PHE A 138 -39.62 18.39 71.85
C PHE A 138 -40.81 19.30 71.48
N LEU A 139 -41.89 19.29 72.27
CA LEU A 139 -42.95 20.32 72.24
C LEU A 139 -43.43 20.70 73.65
N PRO A 140 -43.36 21.99 74.06
CA PRO A 140 -43.73 22.40 75.41
C PRO A 140 -45.24 22.69 75.53
N ARG A 141 -46.02 21.76 76.07
CA ARG A 141 -47.37 22.06 76.58
C ARG A 141 -47.77 21.23 77.80
N PHE A 142 -47.21 21.62 78.94
CA PHE A 142 -47.54 21.03 80.24
C PHE A 142 -49.02 21.26 80.61
N ALA A 143 -49.81 20.18 80.55
CA ALA A 143 -50.99 19.98 81.39
C ALA A 143 -50.72 18.70 82.19
N SER A 144 -50.43 18.83 83.49
CA SER A 144 -50.00 17.68 84.30
C SER A 144 -51.15 16.69 84.52
N ASN A 145 -50.83 15.41 84.70
CA ASN A 145 -51.85 14.38 84.97
C ASN A 145 -52.73 14.68 86.19
N SER A 146 -52.18 15.41 87.19
CA SER A 146 -52.94 15.94 88.33
C SER A 146 -54.14 16.80 87.87
N GLN A 147 -53.99 17.64 86.83
CA GLN A 147 -55.07 18.49 86.33
C GLN A 147 -56.20 17.68 85.67
N PHE A 148 -55.90 16.55 85.02
CA PHE A 148 -56.93 15.68 84.44
C PHE A 148 -57.65 14.86 85.53
N PHE A 149 -56.91 14.29 86.49
CA PHE A 149 -57.52 13.62 87.64
C PHE A 149 -58.36 14.59 88.48
N LEU A 150 -57.88 15.80 88.79
CA LEU A 150 -58.65 16.80 89.54
C LEU A 150 -59.96 17.15 88.83
N LYS A 151 -59.96 17.31 87.49
CA LYS A 151 -61.18 17.49 86.69
C LYS A 151 -62.13 16.29 86.83
N LEU A 152 -61.62 15.06 86.73
CA LEU A 152 -62.42 13.84 86.89
C LEU A 152 -62.98 13.71 88.31
N THR A 153 -62.16 13.90 89.34
CA THR A 153 -62.50 13.91 90.78
C THR A 153 -63.64 14.89 91.06
N VAL A 154 -63.53 16.14 90.61
CA VAL A 154 -64.59 17.15 90.75
C VAL A 154 -65.88 16.71 90.04
N GLN A 155 -65.78 16.19 88.81
CA GLN A 155 -66.95 15.84 88.01
C GLN A 155 -67.66 14.58 88.54
N LEU A 156 -66.91 13.60 89.05
CA LEU A 156 -67.42 12.38 89.67
C LEU A 156 -68.06 12.67 91.03
N LEU A 157 -67.42 13.51 91.86
CA LEU A 157 -67.97 13.98 93.13
C LEU A 157 -69.27 14.78 92.94
N ALA A 158 -69.37 15.59 91.88
CA ALA A 158 -70.61 16.28 91.53
C ALA A 158 -71.76 15.30 91.22
N VAL A 159 -71.47 14.18 90.53
CA VAL A 159 -72.48 13.13 90.28
C VAL A 159 -72.79 12.32 91.53
N MET A 160 -71.81 12.01 92.38
CA MET A 160 -72.07 11.38 93.68
C MET A 160 -72.97 12.26 94.57
N LEU A 161 -72.78 13.59 94.54
CA LEU A 161 -73.66 14.55 95.22
C LEU A 161 -75.05 14.66 94.55
N GLY A 162 -75.12 14.57 93.23
CA GLY A 162 -76.38 14.43 92.49
C GLY A 162 -77.15 13.17 92.88
N VAL A 163 -76.46 12.03 92.98
CA VAL A 163 -76.99 10.75 93.47
C VAL A 163 -77.44 10.85 94.93
N ALA A 164 -76.66 11.50 95.80
CA ALA A 164 -77.03 11.73 97.19
C ALA A 164 -78.30 12.59 97.35
N PHE A 165 -78.64 13.42 96.37
CA PHE A 165 -79.84 14.28 96.38
C PHE A 165 -81.04 13.66 95.64
N LEU A 166 -80.80 12.92 94.56
CA LEU A 166 -81.84 12.37 93.68
C LEU A 166 -82.18 10.89 93.92
N GLY A 167 -81.24 10.12 94.47
CA GLY A 167 -81.40 8.68 94.71
C GLY A 167 -82.30 8.35 95.91
N PRO A 168 -82.51 7.05 96.19
CA PRO A 168 -83.43 6.58 97.23
C PRO A 168 -83.08 7.10 98.63
N ASN A 169 -81.78 7.20 98.96
CA ASN A 169 -81.29 7.57 100.29
C ASN A 169 -81.28 9.10 100.57
N ARG A 170 -81.87 9.92 99.70
CA ARG A 170 -81.80 11.40 99.75
C ARG A 170 -82.19 12.04 101.09
N ASN A 171 -83.10 11.42 101.84
CA ASN A 171 -83.58 11.93 103.13
C ASN A 171 -82.46 12.08 104.16
N ASN A 172 -81.38 11.29 104.04
CA ASN A 172 -80.23 11.32 104.94
C ASN A 172 -79.23 12.44 104.60
N TYR A 173 -79.16 12.83 103.31
CA TYR A 173 -78.16 13.77 102.80
C TYR A 173 -78.68 15.19 102.63
N VAL A 174 -79.95 15.38 102.27
CA VAL A 174 -80.56 16.72 102.10
C VAL A 174 -80.42 17.59 103.36
N PRO A 175 -80.71 17.11 104.59
CA PRO A 175 -80.50 17.92 105.81
C PRO A 175 -79.04 18.35 105.99
N ARG A 176 -78.09 17.47 105.68
CA ARG A 176 -76.64 17.74 105.79
C ARG A 176 -76.20 18.83 104.81
N ILE A 177 -76.70 18.80 103.58
CA ILE A 177 -76.48 19.86 102.58
C ILE A 177 -77.01 21.20 103.09
N THR A 178 -78.18 21.23 103.76
CA THR A 178 -78.73 22.47 104.35
C THR A 178 -77.97 23.01 105.58
N MET A 179 -76.94 22.31 106.07
CA MET A 179 -76.05 22.81 107.14
C MET A 179 -74.76 23.48 106.64
N LEU A 180 -74.47 23.44 105.33
CA LEU A 180 -73.37 24.20 104.71
C LEU A 180 -73.65 25.72 104.72
N ASP A 181 -72.67 26.53 104.35
CA ASP A 181 -72.86 27.98 104.20
C ASP A 181 -73.71 28.33 102.96
N LYS A 182 -74.57 29.36 103.08
CA LYS A 182 -75.52 29.77 102.02
C LYS A 182 -74.95 29.86 100.60
N PRO A 183 -73.76 30.45 100.32
CA PRO A 183 -73.23 30.47 98.96
C PRO A 183 -72.85 29.07 98.44
N ALA A 184 -72.34 28.17 99.30
CA ALA A 184 -72.09 26.79 98.91
C ALA A 184 -73.39 26.00 98.64
N GLN A 185 -74.45 26.26 99.41
CA GLN A 185 -75.77 25.69 99.14
C GLN A 185 -76.32 26.12 97.76
N LEU A 186 -76.17 27.38 97.40
CA LEU A 186 -76.62 27.93 96.11
C LEU A 186 -75.86 27.33 94.93
N GLU A 187 -74.53 27.24 95.00
CA GLU A 187 -73.70 26.60 93.96
C GLU A 187 -74.05 25.11 93.82
N ILE A 188 -74.19 24.37 94.92
CA ILE A 188 -74.61 22.95 94.91
C ILE A 188 -76.01 22.79 94.29
N MET A 189 -76.96 23.65 94.64
CA MET A 189 -78.31 23.63 94.07
C MET A 189 -78.27 23.89 92.55
N GLN A 190 -77.46 24.84 92.07
CA GLN A 190 -77.29 25.08 90.64
C GLN A 190 -76.66 23.88 89.92
N ILE A 191 -75.67 23.21 90.50
CA ILE A 191 -75.08 21.97 89.94
C ILE A 191 -76.17 20.91 89.74
N ILE A 192 -76.98 20.66 90.77
CA ILE A 192 -78.03 19.63 90.75
C ILE A 192 -79.16 20.01 89.77
N GLN A 193 -79.58 21.28 89.72
CA GLN A 193 -80.59 21.76 88.76
C GLN A 193 -80.12 21.61 87.31
N ASN A 194 -78.87 21.96 87.02
CA ASN A 194 -78.27 21.73 85.71
C ASN A 194 -78.27 20.23 85.35
N MET A 195 -77.96 19.34 86.29
CA MET A 195 -78.00 17.89 86.06
C MET A 195 -79.40 17.36 85.76
N GLN A 196 -80.43 17.85 86.46
CA GLN A 196 -81.83 17.48 86.21
C GLN A 196 -82.33 17.96 84.85
N GLN A 197 -81.96 19.18 84.43
CA GLN A 197 -82.37 19.74 83.15
C GLN A 197 -81.74 18.97 81.97
N ASP A 198 -80.42 18.73 82.05
CA ASP A 198 -79.66 17.86 81.13
C ASP A 198 -80.20 16.43 81.00
N GLY A 199 -80.99 15.96 81.99
CA GLY A 199 -81.67 14.67 81.99
C GLY A 199 -83.01 14.67 81.27
N LYS A 200 -83.70 15.83 81.21
CA LYS A 200 -84.97 16.01 80.49
C LYS A 200 -84.79 16.36 79.02
N ASP A 201 -83.69 17.05 78.70
CA ASP A 201 -83.39 17.51 77.33
C ASP A 201 -82.70 16.44 76.46
N SER A 202 -82.64 15.19 76.94
CA SER A 202 -82.15 14.03 76.19
C SER A 202 -83.36 13.23 75.66
N PRO A 203 -83.52 13.04 74.34
CA PRO A 203 -84.55 12.15 73.81
C PRO A 203 -84.30 10.70 74.26
N GLY A 204 -85.39 9.93 74.36
CA GLY A 204 -85.36 8.53 74.80
C GLY A 204 -84.59 7.62 73.84
N ASP A 205 -83.86 6.67 74.42
CA ASP A 205 -82.88 5.80 73.75
C ASP A 205 -83.10 4.36 74.27
N ASP A 206 -84.38 3.96 74.31
CA ASP A 206 -84.87 2.73 74.96
C ASP A 206 -84.95 1.52 74.00
N TYR A 207 -84.57 1.70 72.73
CA TYR A 207 -84.71 0.68 71.68
C TYR A 207 -83.47 -0.22 71.47
N SER A 208 -82.41 -0.08 72.29
CA SER A 208 -81.18 -0.87 72.16
C SER A 208 -81.09 -2.11 73.06
N ASP A 209 -81.74 -2.11 74.23
CA ASP A 209 -81.36 -3.01 75.32
C ASP A 209 -82.15 -4.34 75.35
N GLU A 210 -83.29 -4.49 74.64
CA GLU A 210 -84.02 -5.77 74.51
C GLU A 210 -83.60 -6.64 73.29
N ALA A 211 -82.96 -6.04 72.28
CA ALA A 211 -82.56 -6.74 71.05
C ALA A 211 -81.30 -7.62 71.21
N ILE A 212 -80.69 -7.64 72.40
CA ILE A 212 -79.43 -8.34 72.67
C ILE A 212 -79.68 -9.77 73.18
N ASP A 213 -80.69 -9.97 74.03
CA ASP A 213 -80.96 -11.28 74.65
C ASP A 213 -81.64 -12.27 73.68
N THR A 214 -82.54 -11.80 72.81
CA THR A 214 -83.39 -12.66 71.95
C THR A 214 -82.67 -13.28 70.74
N VAL A 215 -81.43 -12.88 70.44
CA VAL A 215 -80.68 -13.38 69.27
C VAL A 215 -79.85 -14.63 69.60
N MET A 216 -79.72 -15.00 70.88
CA MET A 216 -78.77 -16.03 71.32
C MET A 216 -79.25 -17.49 71.25
N GLU A 217 -80.56 -17.77 71.08
CA GLU A 217 -81.11 -19.11 71.42
C GLU A 217 -81.65 -19.98 70.27
N GLU A 218 -82.14 -19.42 69.15
CA GLU A 218 -82.99 -20.18 68.19
C GLU A 218 -82.49 -20.28 66.73
N ARG A 219 -81.18 -20.31 66.48
CA ARG A 219 -80.63 -20.59 65.15
C ARG A 219 -79.36 -21.43 65.24
N ASP A 220 -79.09 -22.24 64.22
CA ASP A 220 -77.94 -23.14 64.17
C ASP A 220 -76.65 -22.31 64.14
N ILE A 221 -76.05 -22.15 65.33
CA ILE A 221 -75.16 -21.02 65.65
C ILE A 221 -74.00 -20.98 64.67
N ASP A 222 -73.26 -22.09 64.56
CA ASP A 222 -72.03 -22.12 63.78
C ASP A 222 -72.26 -21.84 62.28
N LEU A 223 -73.40 -22.24 61.70
CA LEU A 223 -73.68 -22.02 60.27
C LEU A 223 -74.09 -20.57 59.96
N LEU A 224 -74.90 -19.92 60.81
CA LEU A 224 -75.20 -18.50 60.63
C LEU A 224 -74.07 -17.59 61.09
N PHE A 225 -73.32 -17.96 62.12
CA PHE A 225 -72.07 -17.27 62.41
C PHE A 225 -71.07 -17.49 61.27
N GLU A 226 -71.04 -18.62 60.56
CA GLU A 226 -70.20 -18.77 59.36
C GLU A 226 -70.70 -17.92 58.19
N GLU A 227 -71.98 -17.95 57.83
CA GLU A 227 -72.53 -17.13 56.73
C GLU A 227 -72.41 -15.63 57.04
N GLN A 228 -72.74 -15.21 58.27
CA GLN A 228 -72.61 -13.81 58.69
C GLN A 228 -71.14 -13.38 58.82
N ASN A 229 -70.22 -14.25 59.25
CA ASN A 229 -68.78 -13.96 59.29
C ASN A 229 -68.18 -13.96 57.87
N ALA A 230 -68.69 -14.76 56.94
CA ALA A 230 -68.32 -14.70 55.53
C ALA A 230 -68.83 -13.40 54.87
N ALA A 231 -70.08 -13.01 55.13
CA ALA A 231 -70.65 -11.74 54.67
C ALA A 231 -69.91 -10.53 55.28
N LEU A 232 -69.67 -10.55 56.60
CA LEU A 232 -68.89 -9.50 57.30
C LEU A 232 -67.43 -9.49 56.85
N ARG A 233 -66.80 -10.61 56.52
CA ARG A 233 -65.46 -10.64 55.89
C ARG A 233 -65.50 -10.04 54.49
N SER A 234 -66.52 -10.36 53.69
CA SER A 234 -66.69 -9.77 52.36
C SER A 234 -66.93 -8.25 52.44
N GLU A 235 -67.73 -7.78 53.39
CA GLU A 235 -67.95 -6.34 53.61
C GLU A 235 -66.71 -5.67 54.21
N LEU A 236 -65.99 -6.34 55.11
CA LEU A 236 -64.70 -5.89 55.65
C LEU A 236 -63.65 -5.78 54.53
N ASP A 237 -63.60 -6.71 53.59
CA ASP A 237 -62.64 -6.70 52.49
C ASP A 237 -63.04 -5.71 51.39
N LEU A 238 -64.34 -5.52 51.13
CA LEU A 238 -64.84 -4.43 50.28
C LEU A 238 -64.59 -3.05 50.91
N THR A 239 -64.72 -2.90 52.23
CA THR A 239 -64.45 -1.63 52.92
C THR A 239 -62.95 -1.38 53.08
N LYS A 240 -62.12 -2.41 53.29
CA LYS A 240 -60.65 -2.32 53.16
C LYS A 240 -60.23 -1.93 51.75
N SER A 241 -60.82 -2.52 50.71
CA SER A 241 -60.54 -2.15 49.31
C SER A 241 -60.86 -0.68 49.09
N ARG A 242 -62.10 -0.25 49.40
CA ARG A 242 -62.51 1.16 49.30
C ARG A 242 -61.61 2.09 50.14
N LEU A 243 -61.17 1.67 51.31
CA LEU A 243 -60.23 2.43 52.14
C LEU A 243 -58.85 2.51 51.48
N SER A 244 -58.36 1.44 50.86
CA SER A 244 -57.13 1.42 50.05
C SER A 244 -57.26 2.30 48.80
N ASP A 245 -58.42 2.31 48.14
CA ASP A 245 -58.75 3.18 47.00
C ASP A 245 -58.79 4.66 47.44
N TYR A 246 -59.33 4.95 48.64
CA TYR A 246 -59.30 6.29 49.21
C TYR A 246 -57.92 6.71 49.70
N ILE A 247 -57.11 5.80 50.27
CA ILE A 247 -55.73 6.07 50.67
C ILE A 247 -54.89 6.36 49.43
N THR A 248 -54.84 5.46 48.45
CA THR A 248 -54.08 5.70 47.20
C THR A 248 -54.55 6.95 46.45
N ARG A 249 -55.85 7.23 46.40
CA ARG A 249 -56.36 8.50 45.84
C ARG A 249 -55.95 9.73 46.66
N LEU A 250 -55.88 9.61 47.98
CA LEU A 250 -55.44 10.69 48.88
C LEU A 250 -53.93 10.90 48.79
N ASP A 251 -53.14 9.83 48.66
CA ASP A 251 -51.70 9.86 48.40
C ASP A 251 -51.43 10.51 47.03
N HIS A 252 -52.15 10.12 45.98
CA HIS A 252 -52.07 10.78 44.66
C HIS A 252 -52.49 12.25 44.72
N LEU A 253 -53.48 12.62 45.54
CA LEU A 253 -53.90 14.01 45.72
C LEU A 253 -52.88 14.80 46.55
N GLN A 254 -52.22 14.17 47.52
CA GLN A 254 -51.12 14.76 48.28
C GLN A 254 -49.91 14.96 47.37
N ILE A 255 -49.45 13.94 46.66
CA ILE A 255 -48.38 14.00 45.66
C ILE A 255 -48.68 15.13 44.65
N SER A 256 -49.88 15.16 44.05
CA SER A 256 -50.27 16.21 43.11
C SER A 256 -50.30 17.61 43.74
N HIS A 257 -50.66 17.74 45.03
CA HIS A 257 -50.59 19.01 45.75
C HIS A 257 -49.14 19.37 46.15
N GLU A 258 -48.27 18.40 46.41
CA GLU A 258 -46.85 18.63 46.69
C GLU A 258 -46.06 18.97 45.42
N GLU A 259 -46.38 18.35 44.29
CA GLU A 259 -45.97 18.71 42.93
C GLU A 259 -46.45 20.12 42.60
N LEU A 260 -47.75 20.42 42.75
CA LEU A 260 -48.28 21.77 42.49
C LEU A 260 -47.69 22.83 43.44
N ARG A 261 -47.36 22.47 44.69
CA ARG A 261 -46.63 23.33 45.63
C ARG A 261 -45.18 23.53 45.18
N TYR A 262 -44.50 22.48 44.72
CA TYR A 262 -43.14 22.53 44.20
C TYR A 262 -43.06 23.37 42.93
N ASP A 263 -43.97 23.17 41.99
CA ASP A 263 -44.10 23.96 40.77
C ASP A 263 -44.49 25.41 41.08
N LYS A 264 -45.37 25.66 42.05
CA LYS A 264 -45.64 27.02 42.53
C LYS A 264 -44.37 27.66 43.10
N GLU A 265 -43.63 26.95 43.96
CA GLU A 265 -42.40 27.48 44.57
C GLU A 265 -41.27 27.65 43.53
N LYS A 266 -41.19 26.77 42.54
CA LYS A 266 -40.32 26.89 41.37
C LYS A 266 -40.70 28.11 40.53
N ASN A 267 -41.98 28.30 40.21
CA ASN A 267 -42.49 29.48 39.51
C ASN A 267 -42.27 30.76 40.33
N ASP A 268 -42.42 30.73 41.66
CA ASP A 268 -42.11 31.87 42.54
C ASP A 268 -40.60 32.18 42.53
N ARG A 269 -39.72 31.15 42.53
CA ARG A 269 -38.27 31.31 42.37
C ARG A 269 -37.90 31.84 40.98
N GLU A 270 -38.52 31.34 39.92
CA GLU A 270 -38.30 31.80 38.54
C GLU A 270 -38.80 33.24 38.35
N LEU A 271 -39.95 33.61 38.93
CA LEU A 271 -40.43 34.99 38.99
C LEU A 271 -39.51 35.90 39.83
N GLU A 272 -38.92 35.39 40.92
CA GLU A 272 -37.94 36.14 41.71
C GLU A 272 -36.60 36.30 40.98
N VAL A 273 -36.15 35.29 40.24
CA VAL A 273 -34.99 35.37 39.33
C VAL A 273 -35.26 36.35 38.19
N LEU A 274 -36.45 36.32 37.58
CA LEU A 274 -36.85 37.28 36.54
C LEU A 274 -36.99 38.70 37.09
N ARG A 275 -37.52 38.88 38.31
CA ARG A 275 -37.55 40.18 38.99
C ARG A 275 -36.15 40.70 39.27
N LYS A 276 -35.25 39.86 39.78
CA LYS A 276 -33.83 40.21 39.96
C LYS A 276 -33.17 40.55 38.63
N ALA A 277 -33.31 39.73 37.59
CA ALA A 277 -32.83 40.04 36.25
C ALA A 277 -33.40 41.35 35.66
N THR A 278 -34.61 41.75 36.05
CA THR A 278 -35.26 43.01 35.60
C THR A 278 -34.82 44.23 36.41
N ILE A 279 -34.56 44.07 37.72
CA ILE A 279 -34.06 45.11 38.63
C ILE A 279 -32.57 45.31 38.41
N ASP A 280 -31.84 44.20 38.42
CA ASP A 280 -30.43 44.06 38.10
C ASP A 280 -30.23 44.00 36.57
N GLY A 281 -30.66 45.04 35.85
CA GLY A 281 -30.35 45.18 34.42
C GLY A 281 -28.83 45.09 34.13
N ALA A 282 -28.00 45.37 35.14
CA ALA A 282 -26.56 45.12 35.15
C ALA A 282 -26.20 43.62 35.15
N ASN A 283 -26.86 42.77 35.95
CA ASN A 283 -26.60 41.32 35.96
C ASN A 283 -26.96 40.67 34.62
N ASN A 284 -28.05 41.11 33.98
CA ASN A 284 -28.36 40.66 32.62
C ASN A 284 -27.29 41.11 31.61
N ALA A 285 -26.78 42.35 31.72
CA ALA A 285 -25.68 42.82 30.88
C ALA A 285 -24.37 42.04 31.14
N GLU A 286 -24.08 41.65 32.39
CA GLU A 286 -22.92 40.80 32.72
C GLU A 286 -23.09 39.36 32.20
N ILE A 287 -24.28 38.77 32.27
CA ILE A 287 -24.57 37.45 31.70
C ILE A 287 -24.43 37.48 30.17
N ILE A 288 -24.98 38.50 29.50
CA ILE A 288 -24.82 38.70 28.05
C ILE A 288 -23.34 38.85 27.70
N LYS A 289 -22.60 39.71 28.42
CA LYS A 289 -21.16 39.92 28.22
C LYS A 289 -20.34 38.63 28.45
N ASN A 290 -20.70 37.82 29.43
CA ASN A 290 -20.02 36.53 29.68
C ASN A 290 -20.33 35.51 28.57
N LEU A 291 -21.54 35.52 27.99
CA LEU A 291 -21.88 34.73 26.81
C LEU A 291 -21.18 35.25 25.55
N GLU A 292 -21.04 36.57 25.37
CA GLU A 292 -20.25 37.18 24.28
C GLU A 292 -18.78 36.78 24.37
N ILE A 293 -18.19 36.79 25.58
CA ILE A 293 -16.83 36.28 25.84
C ILE A 293 -16.75 34.78 25.52
N GLN A 294 -17.69 33.97 26.00
CA GLN A 294 -17.69 32.52 25.73
C GLN A 294 -17.85 32.20 24.23
N VAL A 295 -18.64 32.98 23.49
CA VAL A 295 -18.76 32.88 22.03
C VAL A 295 -17.46 33.31 21.35
N HIS A 296 -16.79 34.36 21.84
CA HIS A 296 -15.49 34.78 21.32
C HIS A 296 -14.39 33.73 21.56
N ASP A 297 -14.34 33.15 22.76
CA ASP A 297 -13.42 32.05 23.11
C ASP A 297 -13.69 30.80 22.23
N GLN A 298 -14.96 30.49 21.96
CA GLN A 298 -15.34 29.41 21.03
C GLN A 298 -14.97 29.74 19.58
N MET A 299 -15.15 30.98 19.12
CA MET A 299 -14.71 31.40 17.79
C MET A 299 -13.18 31.35 17.65
N GLU A 300 -12.42 31.74 18.68
CA GLU A 300 -10.96 31.63 18.67
C GLU A 300 -10.51 30.16 18.70
N LEU A 301 -11.20 29.30 19.48
CA LEU A 301 -10.95 27.86 19.48
C LEU A 301 -11.23 27.24 18.10
N ILE A 302 -12.34 27.61 17.45
CA ILE A 302 -12.65 27.18 16.07
C ILE A 302 -11.58 27.67 15.09
N ALA A 303 -11.19 28.95 15.14
CA ALA A 303 -10.14 29.48 14.26
C ALA A 303 -8.78 28.77 14.44
N ARG A 304 -8.41 28.44 15.69
CA ARG A 304 -7.24 27.61 16.01
C ARG A 304 -7.37 26.18 15.48
N GLN A 305 -8.55 25.57 15.59
CA GLN A 305 -8.84 24.21 15.10
C GLN A 305 -8.86 24.14 13.56
N GLU A 306 -9.45 25.12 12.88
CA GLU A 306 -9.39 25.25 11.43
C GLU A 306 -7.94 25.41 10.94
N GLU A 307 -7.11 26.22 11.61
CA GLU A 307 -5.71 26.37 11.21
C GLU A 307 -4.86 25.14 11.59
N THR A 308 -5.24 24.31 12.56
CA THR A 308 -4.67 22.96 12.68
C THR A 308 -5.08 22.09 11.50
N MET A 309 -6.36 22.03 11.13
CA MET A 309 -6.81 21.25 9.96
C MET A 309 -6.10 21.67 8.68
N ARG A 310 -5.99 22.98 8.40
CA ARG A 310 -5.26 23.49 7.23
C ARG A 310 -3.76 23.15 7.26
N ARG A 311 -3.14 23.06 8.44
CA ARG A 311 -1.75 22.58 8.57
C ARG A 311 -1.64 21.08 8.35
N ASP A 312 -2.56 20.30 8.89
CA ASP A 312 -2.58 18.85 8.75
C ASP A 312 -2.91 18.42 7.31
N GLU A 313 -3.75 19.17 6.58
CA GLU A 313 -4.01 19.01 5.15
C GLU A 313 -2.78 19.33 4.28
N ARG A 314 -2.02 20.39 4.61
CA ARG A 314 -0.74 20.71 3.97
C ARG A 314 0.29 19.59 4.22
N ILE A 315 0.37 19.06 5.44
CA ILE A 315 1.28 17.94 5.79
C ILE A 315 0.84 16.66 5.07
N LYS A 316 -0.46 16.35 5.05
CA LYS A 316 -1.01 15.17 4.38
C LYS A 316 -0.74 15.19 2.87
N SER A 317 -0.98 16.32 2.21
CA SER A 317 -0.70 16.47 0.77
C SER A 317 0.81 16.43 0.45
N GLN A 318 1.67 16.95 1.33
CA GLN A 318 3.13 16.78 1.22
C GLN A 318 3.55 15.31 1.35
N LEU A 319 3.01 14.57 2.33
CA LEU A 319 3.29 13.14 2.52
C LEU A 319 2.73 12.29 1.37
N GLU A 320 1.56 12.61 0.83
CA GLU A 320 0.99 11.94 -0.35
C GLU A 320 1.87 12.16 -1.59
N ALA A 321 2.39 13.38 -1.79
CA ALA A 321 3.35 13.67 -2.86
C ALA A 321 4.70 12.96 -2.64
N GLU A 322 5.18 12.83 -1.40
CA GLU A 322 6.39 12.06 -1.10
C GLU A 322 6.18 10.56 -1.32
N VAL A 323 5.03 9.99 -0.95
CA VAL A 323 4.69 8.58 -1.23
C VAL A 323 4.59 8.32 -2.73
N GLN A 324 4.00 9.22 -3.51
CA GLN A 324 4.00 9.12 -4.99
C GLN A 324 5.42 9.18 -5.56
N LYS A 325 6.26 10.10 -5.06
CA LYS A 325 7.68 10.22 -5.46
C LYS A 325 8.53 9.00 -5.07
N LEU A 326 8.24 8.38 -3.93
CA LEU A 326 8.93 7.17 -3.47
C LEU A 326 8.46 5.92 -4.22
N THR A 327 7.17 5.80 -4.55
CA THR A 327 6.66 4.66 -5.33
C THR A 327 7.14 4.68 -6.78
N LEU A 328 7.21 5.85 -7.43
CA LEU A 328 7.88 6.01 -8.73
C LEU A 328 9.35 5.59 -8.66
N LYS A 329 10.09 6.03 -7.63
CA LYS A 329 11.48 5.59 -7.42
C LYS A 329 11.63 4.09 -7.18
N CYS A 330 10.69 3.45 -6.48
CA CYS A 330 10.70 2.00 -6.34
C CYS A 330 10.59 1.32 -7.71
N GLN A 331 9.66 1.76 -8.56
CA GLN A 331 9.50 1.28 -9.93
C GLN A 331 10.79 1.47 -10.76
N GLU A 332 11.39 2.66 -10.74
CA GLU A 332 12.70 2.92 -11.36
C GLU A 332 13.79 1.92 -10.87
N THR A 333 13.83 1.61 -9.58
CA THR A 333 14.81 0.64 -9.02
C THR A 333 14.48 -0.83 -9.29
N GLU A 334 13.23 -1.14 -9.68
CA GLU A 334 12.83 -2.48 -10.12
C GLU A 334 13.14 -2.66 -11.61
N GLU A 335 12.82 -1.67 -12.46
CA GLU A 335 13.24 -1.65 -13.87
C GLU A 335 14.76 -1.75 -14.03
N LEU A 336 15.53 -1.00 -13.23
CA LEU A 336 17.00 -1.08 -13.23
C LEU A 336 17.53 -2.43 -12.71
N ARG A 337 16.79 -3.11 -11.82
CA ARG A 337 17.14 -4.45 -11.34
C ARG A 337 16.89 -5.49 -12.42
N ASP A 338 15.76 -5.40 -13.12
CA ASP A 338 15.41 -6.32 -14.20
C ASP A 338 16.38 -6.17 -15.37
N GLN A 339 16.72 -4.93 -15.77
CA GLN A 339 17.81 -4.66 -16.71
C GLN A 339 19.14 -5.26 -16.24
N ALA A 340 19.51 -5.13 -14.97
CA ALA A 340 20.75 -5.71 -14.44
C ALA A 340 20.76 -7.26 -14.49
N THR A 341 19.61 -7.93 -14.27
CA THR A 341 19.51 -9.39 -14.44
C THR A 341 19.56 -9.82 -15.91
N GLU A 342 18.93 -9.06 -16.82
CA GLU A 342 19.01 -9.30 -18.26
C GLU A 342 20.46 -9.13 -18.78
N TRP A 343 21.17 -8.08 -18.35
CA TRP A 343 22.59 -7.89 -18.65
C TRP A 343 23.47 -9.00 -18.08
N LYS A 344 23.16 -9.51 -16.88
CA LYS A 344 23.86 -10.65 -16.29
C LYS A 344 23.67 -11.93 -17.12
N HIS A 345 22.45 -12.23 -17.59
CA HIS A 345 22.21 -13.38 -18.46
C HIS A 345 22.84 -13.22 -19.85
N LYS A 346 22.82 -12.00 -20.42
CA LYS A 346 23.57 -11.68 -21.65
C LYS A 346 25.07 -11.93 -21.46
N ALA A 347 25.65 -11.52 -20.34
CA ALA A 347 27.07 -11.77 -20.02
C ALA A 347 27.37 -13.27 -19.86
N GLU A 348 26.52 -14.02 -19.14
CA GLU A 348 26.62 -15.49 -19.02
C GLU A 348 26.56 -16.19 -20.40
N ASP A 349 25.73 -15.70 -21.33
CA ASP A 349 25.66 -16.23 -22.69
C ASP A 349 26.86 -15.85 -23.57
N PHE A 350 27.41 -14.64 -23.41
CA PHE A 350 28.70 -14.29 -24.04
C PHE A 350 29.86 -15.12 -23.47
N GLU A 351 29.87 -15.41 -22.16
CA GLU A 351 30.85 -16.31 -21.53
C GLU A 351 30.72 -17.74 -22.06
N LYS A 352 29.49 -18.28 -22.20
CA LYS A 352 29.26 -19.59 -22.84
C LYS A 352 29.79 -19.61 -24.28
N ARG A 353 29.53 -18.55 -25.06
CA ARG A 353 30.01 -18.41 -26.45
C ARG A 353 31.54 -18.32 -26.53
N ALA A 354 32.17 -17.55 -25.65
CA ALA A 354 33.64 -17.48 -25.54
C ALA A 354 34.23 -18.87 -25.20
N ASN A 355 33.67 -19.55 -24.19
CA ASN A 355 34.07 -20.92 -23.84
C ASN A 355 33.90 -21.93 -24.99
N THR A 356 32.89 -21.79 -25.85
CA THR A 356 32.79 -22.62 -27.07
C THR A 356 33.82 -22.23 -28.13
N ALA A 357 34.08 -20.93 -28.34
CA ALA A 357 35.08 -20.45 -29.28
C ALA A 357 36.49 -20.90 -28.88
N ASP A 358 36.86 -20.82 -27.60
CA ASP A 358 38.15 -21.32 -27.09
C ASP A 358 38.27 -22.85 -27.21
N ARG A 359 37.17 -23.61 -27.05
CA ARG A 359 37.18 -25.05 -27.34
C ARG A 359 37.38 -25.35 -28.82
N TYR A 360 36.80 -24.57 -29.73
CA TYR A 360 37.05 -24.71 -31.17
C TYR A 360 38.48 -24.31 -31.54
N LYS A 361 39.02 -23.24 -30.95
CA LYS A 361 40.42 -22.82 -31.09
C LYS A 361 41.37 -23.90 -30.59
N GLN A 362 41.18 -24.42 -29.38
CA GLN A 362 42.00 -25.51 -28.82
C GLN A 362 41.93 -26.79 -29.68
N LYS A 363 40.75 -27.08 -30.26
CA LYS A 363 40.60 -28.17 -31.24
C LYS A 363 41.39 -27.90 -32.53
N LEU A 364 41.37 -26.68 -33.05
CA LEU A 364 42.15 -26.28 -34.23
C LEU A 364 43.67 -26.33 -33.96
N GLU A 365 44.11 -25.83 -32.81
CA GLU A 365 45.50 -25.88 -32.35
C GLU A 365 45.97 -27.33 -32.16
N SER A 366 45.17 -28.19 -31.54
CA SER A 366 45.48 -29.62 -31.44
C SER A 366 45.50 -30.33 -32.80
N GLN A 367 44.79 -29.84 -33.82
CA GLN A 367 44.85 -30.34 -35.20
C GLN A 367 46.00 -29.75 -36.03
N GLN A 368 46.73 -28.74 -35.55
CA GLN A 368 47.80 -28.08 -36.30
C GLN A 368 48.96 -29.03 -36.66
N HIS A 369 49.18 -30.10 -35.88
CA HIS A 369 50.20 -31.11 -36.19
C HIS A 369 49.88 -31.87 -37.48
N LEU A 370 48.61 -32.21 -37.74
CA LEU A 370 48.16 -32.89 -38.96
C LEU A 370 48.38 -32.01 -40.20
N VAL A 371 48.23 -30.69 -40.08
CA VAL A 371 48.51 -29.75 -41.18
C VAL A 371 50.00 -29.75 -41.53
N LYS A 372 50.88 -29.81 -40.51
CA LYS A 372 52.34 -29.92 -40.71
C LYS A 372 52.72 -31.28 -41.29
N GLU A 373 52.06 -32.36 -40.86
CA GLU A 373 52.27 -33.72 -41.40
C GLU A 373 51.85 -33.81 -42.87
N VAL A 374 50.68 -33.28 -43.23
CA VAL A 374 50.24 -33.17 -44.64
C VAL A 374 51.21 -32.31 -45.46
N GLN A 375 51.73 -31.21 -44.91
CA GLN A 375 52.73 -30.40 -45.61
C GLN A 375 54.06 -31.16 -45.81
N ASN A 376 54.52 -31.91 -44.81
CA ASN A 376 55.73 -32.75 -44.92
C ASN A 376 55.54 -33.86 -45.98
N LEU A 377 54.40 -34.55 -45.96
CA LEU A 377 54.06 -35.60 -46.95
C LEU A 377 53.93 -35.02 -48.37
N LEU A 378 53.50 -33.77 -48.52
CA LEU A 378 53.52 -33.08 -49.82
C LEU A 378 54.94 -32.76 -50.29
N TYR A 379 55.84 -32.34 -49.40
CA TYR A 379 57.26 -32.14 -49.74
C TYR A 379 57.94 -33.46 -50.12
N GLU A 380 57.78 -34.52 -49.31
CA GLU A 380 58.30 -35.87 -49.59
C GLU A 380 57.77 -36.39 -50.93
N LYS A 381 56.47 -36.22 -51.20
CA LYS A 381 55.89 -36.54 -52.51
C LYS A 381 56.56 -35.78 -53.65
N THR A 382 56.76 -34.46 -53.52
CA THR A 382 57.43 -33.70 -54.60
C THR A 382 58.88 -34.14 -54.80
N GLU A 383 59.61 -34.42 -53.72
CA GLU A 383 60.99 -34.92 -53.79
C GLU A 383 61.04 -36.29 -54.50
N LEU A 384 60.15 -37.22 -54.14
CA LEU A 384 60.03 -38.52 -54.81
C LEU A 384 59.63 -38.39 -56.29
N GLN A 385 58.78 -37.41 -56.65
CA GLN A 385 58.42 -37.15 -58.05
C GLN A 385 59.60 -36.60 -58.86
N ASP A 386 60.44 -35.72 -58.28
CA ASP A 386 61.66 -35.25 -58.92
C ASP A 386 62.74 -36.36 -59.00
N GLN A 387 62.87 -37.21 -57.97
CA GLN A 387 63.75 -38.40 -58.03
C GLN A 387 63.31 -39.37 -59.14
N ILE A 388 62.02 -39.65 -59.29
CA ILE A 388 61.48 -40.46 -60.40
C ILE A 388 61.81 -39.82 -61.75
N LYS A 389 61.67 -38.50 -61.88
CA LYS A 389 62.00 -37.78 -63.11
C LYS A 389 63.48 -37.89 -63.48
N ILE A 390 64.39 -37.74 -62.50
CA ILE A 390 65.84 -37.92 -62.72
C ILE A 390 66.14 -39.35 -63.17
N LEU A 391 65.53 -40.36 -62.55
CA LEU A 391 65.70 -41.76 -62.95
C LEU A 391 65.16 -42.05 -64.36
N LEU A 392 64.09 -41.38 -64.78
CA LEU A 392 63.59 -41.46 -66.16
C LEU A 392 64.54 -40.77 -67.15
N ASP A 393 65.05 -39.58 -66.83
CA ASP A 393 66.05 -38.89 -67.67
C ASP A 393 67.33 -39.73 -67.84
N ASP A 394 67.80 -40.41 -66.79
CA ASP A 394 68.94 -41.33 -66.85
C ASP A 394 68.64 -42.67 -67.55
N GLN A 395 67.42 -43.21 -67.41
CA GLN A 395 66.96 -44.33 -68.24
C GLN A 395 66.96 -43.96 -69.73
N ASP A 396 66.50 -42.76 -70.07
CA ASP A 396 66.41 -42.28 -71.44
C ASP A 396 67.80 -41.98 -72.03
N ARG A 397 68.74 -41.48 -71.22
CA ARG A 397 70.18 -41.42 -71.55
C ARG A 397 70.75 -42.81 -71.81
N GLY A 398 70.50 -43.78 -70.93
CA GLY A 398 70.94 -45.18 -71.09
C GLY A 398 70.36 -45.85 -72.33
N ALA A 399 69.12 -45.54 -72.71
CA ALA A 399 68.51 -46.00 -73.94
C ALA A 399 69.16 -45.38 -75.20
N ARG A 400 69.65 -44.14 -75.11
CA ARG A 400 70.39 -43.47 -76.21
C ARG A 400 71.82 -44.01 -76.32
N THR A 401 72.54 -44.21 -75.23
CA THR A 401 73.89 -44.82 -75.28
C THR A 401 73.82 -46.25 -75.80
N LYS A 402 72.85 -47.05 -75.33
CA LYS A 402 72.66 -48.41 -75.84
C LYS A 402 72.37 -48.46 -77.35
N LYS A 403 71.54 -47.54 -77.87
CA LYS A 403 71.32 -47.45 -79.33
C LYS A 403 72.61 -47.15 -80.09
N ALA A 404 73.46 -46.26 -79.56
CA ALA A 404 74.77 -46.00 -80.16
C ALA A 404 75.72 -47.21 -80.05
N GLU A 405 75.68 -47.99 -78.97
CA GLU A 405 76.42 -49.26 -78.81
C GLU A 405 75.92 -50.33 -79.80
N ASP A 406 74.61 -50.45 -80.00
CA ASP A 406 73.99 -51.35 -80.99
C ASP A 406 74.38 -50.93 -82.43
N GLU A 407 74.39 -49.63 -82.74
CA GLU A 407 74.84 -49.08 -84.03
C GLU A 407 76.34 -49.27 -84.28
N LEU A 408 77.19 -49.02 -83.27
CA LEU A 408 78.64 -49.29 -83.35
C LEU A 408 78.91 -50.79 -83.56
N THR A 409 78.18 -51.66 -82.86
CA THR A 409 78.28 -53.11 -83.00
C THR A 409 77.84 -53.58 -84.39
N LYS A 410 76.79 -52.96 -84.95
CA LYS A 410 76.36 -53.17 -86.33
C LYS A 410 77.42 -52.73 -87.35
N MET A 411 78.07 -51.58 -87.16
CA MET A 411 79.16 -51.14 -88.04
C MET A 411 80.40 -52.04 -87.93
N ILE A 412 80.76 -52.49 -86.72
CA ILE A 412 81.85 -53.45 -86.51
C ILE A 412 81.55 -54.75 -87.26
N THR A 413 80.41 -55.39 -87.01
CA THR A 413 80.04 -56.66 -87.67
C THR A 413 79.91 -56.53 -89.19
N GLN A 414 79.44 -55.39 -89.71
CA GLN A 414 79.45 -55.09 -91.15
C GLN A 414 80.89 -54.96 -91.70
N SER A 415 81.80 -54.31 -90.96
CA SER A 415 83.21 -54.20 -91.36
C SER A 415 83.95 -55.54 -91.29
N GLU A 416 83.63 -56.40 -90.32
CA GLU A 416 84.17 -57.76 -90.19
C GLU A 416 83.69 -58.66 -91.34
N GLN A 417 82.42 -58.56 -91.72
CA GLN A 417 81.87 -59.23 -92.90
C GLN A 417 82.56 -58.75 -94.18
N HIS A 418 82.70 -57.44 -94.40
CA HIS A 418 83.43 -56.91 -95.56
C HIS A 418 84.89 -57.37 -95.59
N LEU A 419 85.57 -57.45 -94.44
CA LEU A 419 86.93 -57.99 -94.34
C LEU A 419 86.98 -59.51 -94.61
N TRP A 420 85.91 -60.26 -94.32
CA TRP A 420 85.78 -61.66 -94.68
C TRP A 420 85.55 -61.85 -96.18
N ASP A 421 84.67 -61.05 -96.79
CA ASP A 421 84.40 -61.06 -98.23
C ASP A 421 85.63 -60.65 -99.04
N GLU A 422 86.36 -59.62 -98.62
CA GLU A 422 87.67 -59.22 -99.20
C GLU A 422 88.71 -60.35 -99.11
N ARG A 423 88.80 -61.04 -97.96
CA ARG A 423 89.67 -62.22 -97.82
C ARG A 423 89.23 -63.36 -98.73
N SER A 424 87.92 -63.55 -98.92
CA SER A 424 87.35 -64.56 -99.82
C SER A 424 87.67 -64.25 -101.29
N GLN A 425 87.43 -63.02 -101.72
CA GLN A 425 87.78 -62.52 -103.06
C GLN A 425 89.29 -62.61 -103.33
N LYS A 426 90.12 -62.16 -102.39
CA LYS A 426 91.59 -62.31 -102.47
C LYS A 426 91.99 -63.78 -102.61
N ASN A 427 91.40 -64.68 -101.83
CA ASN A 427 91.68 -66.12 -101.92
C ASN A 427 91.19 -66.72 -103.25
N GLN A 428 90.14 -66.17 -103.88
CA GLN A 428 89.72 -66.60 -105.21
C GLN A 428 90.66 -66.07 -106.29
N LEU A 429 91.01 -64.78 -106.27
CA LEU A 429 91.98 -64.19 -107.20
C LEU A 429 93.35 -64.88 -107.11
N ILE A 430 93.78 -65.35 -105.93
CA ILE A 430 95.00 -66.16 -105.80
C ILE A 430 94.87 -67.50 -106.55
N LYS A 431 93.72 -68.20 -106.46
CA LYS A 431 93.48 -69.42 -107.25
C LYS A 431 93.47 -69.13 -108.75
N ASP A 432 92.78 -68.07 -109.15
CA ASP A 432 92.64 -67.68 -110.56
C ASP A 432 94.00 -67.27 -111.15
N ILE A 433 94.85 -66.59 -110.37
CA ILE A 433 96.26 -66.35 -110.71
C ILE A 433 97.02 -67.66 -110.85
N THR A 434 96.96 -68.59 -109.88
CA THR A 434 97.66 -69.89 -110.03
C THR A 434 97.16 -70.72 -111.21
N ALA A 435 95.86 -70.65 -111.54
CA ALA A 435 95.30 -71.32 -112.71
C ALA A 435 95.73 -70.66 -114.03
N LEU A 436 95.89 -69.33 -114.05
CA LEU A 436 96.48 -68.60 -115.18
C LEU A 436 97.99 -68.82 -115.29
N GLU A 437 98.71 -69.00 -114.19
CA GLU A 437 100.11 -69.39 -114.18
C GLU A 437 100.30 -70.82 -114.71
N ASP A 438 99.47 -71.77 -114.28
CA ASP A 438 99.41 -73.14 -114.83
C ASP A 438 99.03 -73.14 -116.32
N GLU A 439 98.06 -72.33 -116.73
CA GLU A 439 97.69 -72.18 -118.15
C GLU A 439 98.82 -71.50 -118.95
N VAL A 440 99.55 -70.53 -118.39
CA VAL A 440 100.74 -69.95 -119.03
C VAL A 440 101.90 -70.95 -119.08
N ILE A 441 102.05 -71.83 -118.09
CA ILE A 441 103.02 -72.95 -118.12
C ILE A 441 102.60 -73.95 -119.21
N ARG A 442 101.32 -74.31 -119.31
CA ARG A 442 100.77 -75.20 -120.34
C ARG A 442 100.89 -74.59 -121.74
N LEU A 443 100.62 -73.29 -121.89
CA LEU A 443 100.77 -72.55 -123.13
C LEU A 443 102.24 -72.32 -123.48
N ARG A 444 103.16 -72.21 -122.52
CA ARG A 444 104.61 -72.20 -122.78
C ARG A 444 105.15 -73.58 -123.12
N ALA A 445 104.64 -74.66 -122.52
CA ALA A 445 104.97 -76.02 -122.90
C ALA A 445 104.46 -76.33 -124.30
N ARG A 446 103.22 -75.92 -124.61
CA ARG A 446 102.67 -75.94 -125.97
C ARG A 446 103.46 -75.04 -126.91
N GLN A 447 103.79 -73.81 -126.55
CA GLN A 447 104.59 -72.90 -127.39
C GLN A 447 105.99 -73.46 -127.60
N SER A 448 106.60 -74.15 -126.63
CA SER A 448 107.90 -74.79 -126.81
C SER A 448 107.81 -76.01 -127.75
N HIS A 449 106.76 -76.82 -127.63
CA HIS A 449 106.44 -77.87 -128.59
C HIS A 449 106.19 -77.29 -129.99
N ASP A 450 105.30 -76.29 -130.09
CA ASP A 450 104.89 -75.65 -131.32
C ASP A 450 106.03 -74.77 -131.90
N GLU A 451 106.99 -74.29 -131.12
CA GLU A 451 108.23 -73.61 -131.58
C GLU A 451 109.30 -74.59 -132.03
N ASN A 452 109.33 -75.81 -131.50
CA ASN A 452 110.19 -76.86 -132.03
C ASN A 452 109.57 -77.38 -133.33
N PHE A 453 108.27 -77.63 -133.35
CA PHE A 453 107.52 -77.92 -134.56
C PHE A 453 107.53 -76.75 -135.57
N ILE A 454 107.64 -75.48 -135.13
CA ILE A 454 107.86 -74.31 -135.99
C ILE A 454 109.34 -74.10 -136.35
N LYS A 455 110.32 -74.71 -135.66
CA LYS A 455 111.68 -74.83 -136.19
C LYS A 455 111.70 -75.88 -137.31
N ASP A 456 111.10 -77.05 -137.08
CA ASP A 456 110.88 -78.07 -138.10
C ASP A 456 110.06 -77.51 -139.29
N LEU A 457 109.03 -76.69 -139.01
CA LEU A 457 108.22 -76.01 -140.03
C LEU A 457 108.84 -74.72 -140.57
N GLN A 458 109.88 -74.11 -139.99
CA GLN A 458 110.61 -72.97 -140.60
C GLN A 458 111.83 -73.46 -141.40
N GLU A 459 112.36 -74.64 -141.08
CA GLU A 459 113.16 -75.44 -141.99
C GLU A 459 112.35 -75.86 -143.24
N GLN A 460 111.01 -75.92 -143.13
CA GLN A 460 110.08 -76.10 -144.27
C GLN A 460 109.44 -74.79 -144.79
N LEU A 461 109.35 -73.74 -143.96
CA LEU A 461 108.77 -72.41 -144.24
C LEU A 461 109.81 -71.31 -144.06
N GLN A 462 110.91 -71.46 -144.78
CA GLN A 462 111.65 -70.32 -145.33
C GLN A 462 110.80 -69.63 -146.45
N THR A 463 109.48 -69.43 -146.19
CA THR A 463 108.43 -69.30 -147.22
C THR A 463 107.08 -68.62 -146.83
N GLY A 464 106.94 -67.77 -145.79
CA GLY A 464 105.82 -66.75 -145.73
C GLY A 464 105.06 -66.47 -144.39
N ALA A 465 104.33 -65.33 -144.27
CA ALA A 465 103.82 -64.68 -143.01
C ALA A 465 102.30 -64.24 -142.97
N GLY A 466 101.73 -63.75 -141.82
CA GLY A 466 100.33 -63.22 -141.63
C GLY A 466 99.96 -62.58 -140.23
N SER A 467 98.77 -61.92 -140.00
CA SER A 467 98.40 -61.23 -138.70
C SER A 467 96.97 -60.62 -138.44
N GLN A 468 96.65 -60.27 -137.15
CA GLN A 468 95.78 -59.17 -136.54
C GLN A 468 94.20 -59.16 -136.25
N SER A 469 93.79 -58.61 -135.05
CA SER A 469 92.58 -57.79 -134.56
C SER A 469 91.08 -58.30 -134.41
N ALA A 470 90.05 -57.67 -133.72
CA ALA A 470 89.83 -56.85 -132.45
C ALA A 470 88.31 -56.38 -132.15
N ALA A 471 87.95 -55.80 -130.94
CA ALA A 471 86.90 -54.71 -130.62
C ALA A 471 85.53 -54.93 -129.76
N PRO A 472 84.51 -53.97 -129.54
CA PRO A 472 83.76 -53.63 -128.24
C PRO A 472 82.18 -53.26 -128.25
N GLY A 473 81.54 -52.46 -127.31
CA GLY A 473 80.08 -51.95 -127.31
C GLY A 473 79.50 -51.05 -126.12
N GLU A 474 78.27 -50.40 -126.18
CA GLU A 474 77.62 -49.42 -125.16
C GLU A 474 76.06 -49.03 -125.32
N SER A 475 75.31 -48.31 -124.37
CA SER A 475 74.01 -47.47 -124.51
C SER A 475 73.15 -47.03 -123.21
N LEU A 476 72.06 -46.17 -123.29
CA LEU A 476 71.27 -45.43 -122.17
C LEU A 476 69.72 -45.01 -122.39
N GLY A 477 68.92 -44.48 -121.38
CA GLY A 477 67.55 -43.80 -121.56
C GLY A 477 66.60 -43.32 -120.35
N LEU A 478 65.63 -42.35 -120.54
CA LEU A 478 64.61 -41.71 -119.58
C LEU A 478 63.41 -40.91 -120.27
N SER A 479 62.27 -40.54 -119.60
CA SER A 479 61.41 -39.28 -119.80
C SER A 479 60.13 -39.11 -118.89
N LEU A 480 59.42 -37.95 -118.93
CA LEU A 480 58.20 -37.54 -118.13
C LEU A 480 57.35 -36.42 -118.81
N GLU A 481 55.99 -36.47 -118.88
CA GLU A 481 55.15 -35.36 -119.44
C GLU A 481 53.66 -35.17 -118.99
N ASP A 482 53.10 -35.97 -118.05
CA ASP A 482 51.63 -36.15 -117.89
C ASP A 482 50.98 -35.47 -116.64
N GLU A 483 51.65 -34.49 -116.01
CA GLU A 483 51.33 -34.04 -114.63
C GLU A 483 50.88 -32.56 -114.54
N LEU A 484 49.93 -32.11 -115.37
CA LEU A 484 49.64 -30.66 -115.47
C LEU A 484 48.19 -30.26 -115.85
N ASN A 485 47.16 -30.97 -115.38
CA ASN A 485 45.77 -30.58 -115.71
C ASN A 485 44.62 -30.98 -114.73
N ASP A 486 44.88 -31.39 -113.49
CA ASP A 486 43.79 -31.74 -112.55
C ASP A 486 44.09 -31.40 -111.08
N ALA A 487 43.37 -30.43 -110.52
CA ALA A 487 43.36 -30.06 -109.09
C ALA A 487 42.26 -29.01 -108.77
N VAL A 488 40.99 -29.42 -108.68
CA VAL A 488 39.88 -28.54 -108.23
C VAL A 488 39.36 -28.96 -106.85
N THR A 489 40.11 -28.67 -105.78
CA THR A 489 39.62 -28.63 -104.38
C THR A 489 40.59 -27.90 -103.44
N GLU A 490 40.02 -27.21 -102.44
CA GLU A 490 40.59 -26.91 -101.11
C GLU A 490 42.08 -26.44 -101.02
N ASP A 491 42.32 -25.12 -101.12
CA ASP A 491 42.83 -24.33 -99.98
C ASP A 491 42.82 -22.80 -100.28
N ALA A 492 42.77 -21.96 -99.24
CA ALA A 492 42.65 -20.49 -99.32
C ALA A 492 44.00 -19.78 -98.95
N PRO A 493 44.15 -18.42 -98.94
CA PRO A 493 43.23 -17.30 -99.25
C PRO A 493 43.90 -16.29 -100.25
N PRO A 494 43.56 -14.97 -100.33
CA PRO A 494 42.44 -14.19 -99.81
C PRO A 494 41.68 -13.34 -100.87
N GLY A 495 40.58 -12.69 -100.46
CA GLY A 495 40.19 -11.40 -101.06
C GLY A 495 38.95 -11.32 -101.97
N GLN A 496 38.01 -12.27 -101.91
CA GLN A 496 36.65 -12.05 -102.44
C GLN A 496 35.57 -12.32 -101.38
N VAL A 497 34.58 -11.41 -101.31
CA VAL A 497 33.56 -11.37 -100.26
C VAL A 497 32.34 -12.18 -100.67
N ASN A 498 31.90 -13.09 -99.79
CA ASN A 498 30.67 -13.87 -99.96
C ASN A 498 29.42 -13.02 -99.67
N LEU A 499 29.11 -12.15 -100.63
CA LEU A 499 27.97 -11.21 -100.65
C LEU A 499 26.62 -11.82 -100.19
N PRO A 500 26.27 -13.09 -100.49
CA PRO A 500 25.01 -13.69 -100.03
C PRO A 500 24.90 -13.84 -98.50
N LEU A 501 25.99 -14.17 -97.79
CA LEU A 501 25.95 -14.30 -96.32
C LEU A 501 25.88 -12.93 -95.64
N GLU A 502 26.59 -11.93 -96.17
CA GLU A 502 26.61 -10.58 -95.61
C GLU A 502 25.23 -9.92 -95.71
N LEU A 503 24.52 -10.09 -96.84
CA LEU A 503 23.12 -9.68 -97.00
C LEU A 503 22.17 -10.35 -96.00
N SER A 504 22.38 -11.63 -95.69
CA SER A 504 21.57 -12.34 -94.70
C SER A 504 21.81 -11.81 -93.28
N ARG A 505 23.09 -11.53 -92.93
CA ARG A 505 23.48 -10.97 -91.63
C ARG A 505 22.91 -9.57 -91.41
N LEU A 506 23.12 -8.65 -92.36
CA LEU A 506 22.68 -7.26 -92.25
C LEU A 506 21.14 -7.11 -92.16
N LYS A 507 20.41 -8.11 -92.67
CA LYS A 507 18.95 -8.18 -92.55
C LYS A 507 18.50 -8.60 -91.15
N ALA A 508 19.11 -9.64 -90.58
CA ALA A 508 18.86 -10.03 -89.18
C ALA A 508 19.23 -8.91 -88.20
N GLU A 509 20.32 -8.20 -88.46
CA GLU A 509 20.76 -7.03 -87.68
C GLU A 509 19.74 -5.88 -87.72
N ASN A 510 19.09 -5.63 -88.86
CA ASN A 510 18.02 -4.64 -88.98
C ASN A 510 16.76 -5.00 -88.16
N ASP A 511 16.35 -6.26 -88.18
CA ASP A 511 15.17 -6.71 -87.44
C ASP A 511 15.43 -6.72 -85.92
N LEU A 512 16.67 -7.02 -85.48
CA LEU A 512 17.11 -6.89 -84.08
C LEU A 512 17.12 -5.42 -83.60
N LEU A 513 17.60 -4.49 -84.42
CA LEU A 513 17.58 -3.06 -84.09
C LEU A 513 16.14 -2.52 -84.01
N ARG A 514 15.24 -3.03 -84.87
CA ARG A 514 13.81 -2.69 -84.83
C ARG A 514 13.09 -3.19 -83.59
N SER A 515 13.36 -4.42 -83.12
CA SER A 515 12.76 -4.93 -81.89
C SER A 515 13.30 -4.21 -80.64
N THR A 516 14.61 -3.97 -80.59
CA THR A 516 15.29 -3.33 -79.46
C THR A 516 14.82 -1.89 -79.22
N ILE A 517 14.60 -1.12 -80.28
CA ILE A 517 14.15 0.29 -80.18
C ILE A 517 12.63 0.39 -79.95
N GLY A 518 11.85 -0.62 -80.36
CA GLY A 518 10.37 -0.59 -80.29
C GLY A 518 9.74 -1.07 -78.98
N SER A 519 10.48 -1.76 -78.10
CA SER A 519 9.90 -2.54 -76.99
C SER A 519 10.44 -2.21 -75.59
N GLY A 520 10.85 -0.95 -75.35
CA GLY A 520 11.16 -0.47 -73.99
C GLY A 520 9.90 -0.30 -73.15
N ASP A 521 9.69 -1.12 -72.13
CA ASP A 521 8.54 -0.98 -71.22
C ASP A 521 8.65 0.31 -70.38
N THR A 522 7.73 1.24 -70.63
CA THR A 522 7.68 2.55 -69.94
C THR A 522 6.78 2.54 -68.70
N ALA A 523 6.12 1.42 -68.37
CA ALA A 523 5.31 1.27 -67.17
C ALA A 523 6.07 1.46 -65.83
N PRO A 524 7.32 0.98 -65.64
CA PRO A 524 8.08 1.26 -64.42
C PRO A 524 8.43 2.74 -64.27
N LEU A 525 9.00 3.37 -65.31
CA LEU A 525 9.38 4.79 -65.30
C LEU A 525 8.19 5.73 -65.04
N ARG A 526 6.99 5.36 -65.49
CA ARG A 526 5.76 6.11 -65.17
C ARG A 526 5.34 5.96 -63.71
N ARG A 527 5.44 4.76 -63.13
CA ARG A 527 5.16 4.53 -61.71
C ARG A 527 6.15 5.26 -60.81
N GLU A 528 7.44 5.25 -61.17
CA GLU A 528 8.51 5.97 -60.49
C GLU A 528 8.28 7.49 -60.54
N LEU A 529 7.98 8.03 -61.73
CA LEU A 529 7.63 9.44 -61.90
C LEU A 529 6.37 9.88 -61.14
N ASP A 530 5.37 9.01 -60.99
CA ASP A 530 4.16 9.32 -60.22
C ASP A 530 4.36 9.17 -58.70
N GLU A 531 5.27 8.31 -58.24
CA GLU A 531 5.66 8.23 -56.83
C GLU A 531 6.54 9.41 -56.42
N GLU A 532 7.49 9.82 -57.28
CA GLU A 532 8.33 11.00 -57.06
C GLU A 532 7.48 12.28 -56.97
N LYS A 533 6.40 12.40 -57.76
CA LYS A 533 5.39 13.45 -57.59
C LYS A 533 4.68 13.41 -56.23
N ARG A 534 4.37 12.22 -55.68
CA ARG A 534 3.77 12.11 -54.33
C ARG A 534 4.75 12.58 -53.27
N GLN A 535 6.02 12.19 -53.38
CA GLN A 535 7.08 12.62 -52.47
C GLN A 535 7.31 14.14 -52.55
N ARG A 536 7.38 14.73 -53.75
CA ARG A 536 7.42 16.19 -53.94
C ARG A 536 6.20 16.89 -53.35
N ALA A 537 4.99 16.38 -53.57
CA ALA A 537 3.77 16.96 -53.00
C ALA A 537 3.76 16.87 -51.46
N HIS A 538 4.25 15.78 -50.88
CA HIS A 538 4.38 15.63 -49.42
C HIS A 538 5.45 16.57 -48.84
N LEU A 539 6.59 16.73 -49.51
CA LEU A 539 7.65 17.66 -49.11
C LEU A 539 7.18 19.12 -49.24
N GLN A 540 6.47 19.46 -50.31
CA GLN A 540 5.87 20.79 -50.49
C GLN A 540 4.79 21.07 -49.44
N LYS A 541 3.96 20.08 -49.09
CA LYS A 541 3.01 20.22 -47.96
C LYS A 541 3.75 20.43 -46.65
N ASN A 542 4.75 19.61 -46.33
CA ASN A 542 5.55 19.78 -45.10
C ASN A 542 6.22 21.16 -45.05
N TYR A 543 6.74 21.65 -46.17
CA TYR A 543 7.31 23.01 -46.27
C TYR A 543 6.25 24.08 -45.98
N ASN A 544 5.07 23.98 -46.58
CA ASN A 544 3.95 24.89 -46.31
C ASN A 544 3.48 24.83 -44.84
N ASP A 545 3.28 23.63 -44.30
CA ASP A 545 2.90 23.39 -42.90
C ASP A 545 3.95 23.90 -41.89
N ILE A 546 5.22 24.02 -42.29
CA ILE A 546 6.30 24.64 -41.50
C ILE A 546 6.28 26.16 -41.69
N PHE A 547 6.18 26.63 -42.94
CA PHE A 547 6.15 28.06 -43.27
C PHE A 547 4.95 28.78 -42.63
N GLU A 548 3.75 28.17 -42.63
CA GLU A 548 2.56 28.69 -41.97
C GLU A 548 2.76 28.81 -40.45
N LYS A 549 3.35 27.78 -39.80
CA LYS A 549 3.69 27.86 -38.37
C LYS A 549 4.74 28.94 -38.10
N HIS A 550 5.71 29.11 -38.99
CA HIS A 550 6.76 30.11 -38.83
C HIS A 550 6.22 31.54 -39.04
N ALA A 551 5.28 31.72 -39.98
CA ALA A 551 4.56 32.98 -40.20
C ALA A 551 3.63 33.30 -39.03
N VAL A 552 2.85 32.33 -38.52
CA VAL A 552 2.00 32.53 -37.33
C VAL A 552 2.83 32.84 -36.08
N LEU A 553 4.01 32.23 -35.92
CA LEU A 553 4.93 32.54 -34.82
C LEU A 553 5.59 33.93 -35.00
N GLN A 554 5.93 34.32 -36.24
CA GLN A 554 6.40 35.65 -36.59
C GLN A 554 5.33 36.71 -36.28
N ASP A 555 4.08 36.50 -36.72
CA ASP A 555 2.94 37.38 -36.44
C ASP A 555 2.67 37.49 -34.92
N GLN A 556 2.83 36.39 -34.17
CA GLN A 556 2.71 36.42 -32.70
C GLN A 556 3.87 37.18 -32.04
N MET A 557 5.10 37.03 -32.53
CA MET A 557 6.25 37.82 -32.07
C MET A 557 6.06 39.31 -32.40
N GLU A 558 5.65 39.65 -33.62
CA GLU A 558 5.38 41.03 -34.04
C GLU A 558 4.18 41.62 -33.28
N ALA A 559 3.14 40.83 -32.97
CA ALA A 559 2.06 41.26 -32.09
C ALA A 559 2.54 41.51 -30.64
N LEU A 560 3.43 40.69 -30.09
CA LEU A 560 4.01 40.92 -28.76
C LEU A 560 4.92 42.16 -28.75
N ILE A 561 5.77 42.32 -29.76
CA ILE A 561 6.64 43.48 -30.00
C ILE A 561 5.81 44.76 -30.11
N ASN A 562 4.79 44.79 -30.96
CA ASN A 562 3.92 45.97 -31.14
C ASN A 562 3.04 46.29 -29.91
N ASN A 563 2.79 45.33 -29.02
CA ASN A 563 2.09 45.56 -27.76
C ASN A 563 3.02 46.01 -26.61
N MET A 564 4.34 45.98 -26.78
CA MET A 564 5.31 46.56 -25.83
C MET A 564 5.66 48.00 -26.25
N THR A 565 5.51 48.95 -25.34
CA THR A 565 5.90 50.34 -25.61
C THR A 565 7.42 50.46 -25.84
N GLY A 566 7.85 51.35 -26.74
CA GLY A 566 9.23 51.38 -27.24
C GLY A 566 10.32 51.44 -26.16
N GLU A 567 10.08 52.14 -25.04
CA GLU A 567 11.02 52.16 -23.91
C GLU A 567 11.11 50.84 -23.13
N GLY A 568 10.02 50.08 -23.06
CA GLY A 568 10.01 48.73 -22.47
C GLY A 568 10.66 47.70 -23.39
N LEU A 569 10.49 47.88 -24.71
CA LEU A 569 11.05 47.01 -25.74
C LEU A 569 12.58 47.11 -25.80
N VAL A 570 13.13 48.32 -25.80
CA VAL A 570 14.60 48.54 -25.74
C VAL A 570 15.19 47.93 -24.47
N LYS A 571 14.58 48.18 -23.29
CA LYS A 571 15.05 47.58 -22.02
C LYS A 571 15.01 46.05 -22.04
N ALA A 572 13.92 45.47 -22.53
CA ALA A 572 13.79 44.01 -22.64
C ALA A 572 14.85 43.39 -23.57
N ILE A 573 15.26 44.09 -24.65
CA ILE A 573 16.36 43.66 -25.54
C ILE A 573 17.73 43.84 -24.86
N ASP A 574 18.00 45.00 -24.27
CA ASP A 574 19.25 45.32 -23.55
C ASP A 574 19.48 44.44 -22.31
N GLU A 575 18.42 43.83 -21.76
CA GLU A 575 18.52 42.85 -20.69
C GLU A 575 18.54 41.41 -21.23
N ALA A 576 17.75 41.07 -22.26
CA ALA A 576 17.77 39.74 -22.89
C ALA A 576 19.12 39.39 -23.56
N GLY A 577 19.84 40.39 -24.09
CA GLY A 577 21.17 40.22 -24.69
C GLY A 577 22.30 39.91 -23.69
N ARG A 578 22.03 39.93 -22.39
CA ARG A 578 23.00 39.58 -21.33
C ARG A 578 23.05 38.06 -21.17
N PRO A 579 24.16 37.43 -20.73
CA PRO A 579 24.30 35.96 -20.69
C PRO A 579 23.27 35.21 -19.83
N ASN A 580 22.55 35.89 -18.92
CA ASN A 580 21.43 35.33 -18.15
C ASN A 580 20.05 35.92 -18.54
N GLY A 581 19.99 36.82 -19.53
CA GLY A 581 18.92 37.79 -19.77
C GLY A 581 17.51 37.24 -20.06
N THR A 582 17.45 36.04 -20.65
CA THR A 582 16.18 35.39 -21.08
C THR A 582 15.13 35.13 -19.98
N HIS A 583 15.45 35.35 -18.70
CA HIS A 583 14.52 35.22 -17.57
C HIS A 583 13.40 36.29 -17.53
N ILE A 584 13.58 37.43 -18.20
CA ILE A 584 12.60 38.54 -18.18
C ILE A 584 11.43 38.29 -19.14
N LEU A 585 11.67 37.58 -20.26
CA LEU A 585 10.65 37.31 -21.28
C LEU A 585 9.73 36.11 -20.93
N THR A 586 10.10 35.28 -19.96
CA THR A 586 9.23 34.25 -19.37
C THR A 586 9.68 33.92 -17.95
N SER A 587 8.75 33.99 -16.99
CA SER A 587 8.96 33.55 -15.60
C SER A 587 9.64 32.18 -15.52
N ASP A 588 10.54 31.99 -14.55
CA ASP A 588 11.42 30.82 -14.45
C ASP A 588 10.70 29.47 -14.50
N TYR A 589 9.44 29.39 -14.02
CA TYR A 589 8.62 28.19 -14.18
C TYR A 589 8.36 27.85 -15.66
N TYR A 590 7.96 28.85 -16.46
CA TYR A 590 7.72 28.69 -17.89
C TYR A 590 9.03 28.52 -18.67
N ARG A 591 10.12 29.21 -18.29
CA ARG A 591 11.45 29.00 -18.87
C ARG A 591 11.96 27.57 -18.63
N THR A 592 11.83 27.07 -17.40
CA THR A 592 12.20 25.69 -17.03
C THR A 592 11.33 24.67 -17.76
N LYS A 593 10.02 24.91 -17.85
CA LYS A 593 9.07 24.05 -18.57
C LYS A 593 9.33 24.04 -20.08
N ALA A 594 9.64 25.20 -20.68
CA ALA A 594 10.02 25.29 -22.09
C ALA A 594 11.35 24.56 -22.36
N PHE A 595 12.37 24.76 -21.51
CA PHE A 595 13.64 24.04 -21.61
C PHE A 595 13.48 22.52 -21.44
N LEU A 596 12.65 22.06 -20.50
CA LEU A 596 12.32 20.64 -20.34
C LEU A 596 11.59 20.09 -21.57
N ASN A 597 10.59 20.80 -22.10
CA ASN A 597 9.88 20.39 -23.31
C ASN A 597 10.80 20.35 -24.54
N ILE A 598 11.69 21.34 -24.71
CA ILE A 598 12.68 21.38 -25.79
C ILE A 598 13.67 20.22 -25.64
N LYS A 599 14.19 19.97 -24.43
CA LYS A 599 15.09 18.83 -24.17
C LYS A 599 14.41 17.48 -24.41
N GLN A 600 13.15 17.32 -24.02
CA GLN A 600 12.36 16.12 -24.29
C GLN A 600 12.11 15.95 -25.80
N SER A 601 11.78 17.03 -26.51
CA SER A 601 11.63 17.02 -27.97
C SER A 601 12.95 16.73 -28.69
N HIS A 602 14.09 17.20 -28.17
CA HIS A 602 15.42 16.91 -28.72
C HIS A 602 15.75 15.42 -28.58
N LEU A 603 15.59 14.86 -27.37
CA LEU A 603 15.80 13.42 -27.13
C LEU A 603 14.86 12.54 -27.96
N GLN A 604 13.61 12.97 -28.15
CA GLN A 604 12.67 12.27 -29.04
C GLN A 604 13.11 12.35 -30.51
N LEU A 605 13.52 13.53 -31.00
CA LEU A 605 14.00 13.70 -32.37
C LEU A 605 15.33 12.97 -32.61
N GLU A 606 16.23 12.88 -31.63
CA GLU A 606 17.44 12.05 -31.69
C GLU A 606 17.10 10.55 -31.77
N PHE A 607 16.13 10.09 -30.99
CA PHE A 607 15.65 8.71 -31.05
C PHE A 607 14.98 8.38 -32.39
N GLU A 608 14.13 9.28 -32.90
CA GLU A 608 13.50 9.15 -34.22
C GLU A 608 14.53 9.20 -35.35
N LEU A 609 15.54 10.08 -35.26
CA LEU A 609 16.67 10.16 -36.18
C LEU A 609 17.48 8.87 -36.20
N GLU A 610 17.87 8.34 -35.04
CA GLU A 610 18.69 7.12 -34.96
C GLU A 610 17.88 5.88 -35.40
N GLN A 611 16.58 5.84 -35.10
CA GLN A 611 15.67 4.83 -35.63
C GLN A 611 15.50 4.96 -37.17
N SER A 612 15.55 6.18 -37.72
CA SER A 612 15.54 6.43 -39.16
C SER A 612 16.84 5.97 -39.82
N LYS A 613 18.01 6.37 -39.31
CA LYS A 613 19.33 5.90 -39.77
C LYS A 613 19.44 4.37 -39.74
N LYS A 614 18.83 3.71 -38.74
CA LYS A 614 18.79 2.25 -38.69
C LYS A 614 17.96 1.69 -39.87
N ARG A 615 16.74 2.19 -40.09
CA ARG A 615 15.92 1.77 -41.24
C ARG A 615 16.61 2.04 -42.58
N GLU A 616 17.33 3.15 -42.70
CA GLU A 616 18.12 3.51 -43.88
C GLU A 616 19.23 2.47 -44.15
N LYS A 617 19.99 2.07 -43.11
CA LYS A 617 20.99 0.99 -43.20
C LYS A 617 20.35 -0.36 -43.56
N ASP A 618 19.26 -0.73 -42.88
CA ASP A 618 18.54 -1.99 -43.10
C ASP A 618 18.00 -2.07 -44.55
N LEU A 619 17.42 -0.98 -45.07
CA LEU A 619 16.95 -0.87 -46.46
C LEU A 619 18.10 -0.82 -47.47
N SER A 620 19.20 -0.12 -47.18
CA SER A 620 20.37 -0.07 -48.06
C SER A 620 21.00 -1.46 -48.24
N ALA A 621 21.06 -2.27 -47.17
CA ALA A 621 21.50 -3.66 -47.26
C ALA A 621 20.54 -4.49 -48.12
N GLN A 622 19.22 -4.36 -47.91
CA GLN A 622 18.21 -5.05 -48.71
C GLN A 622 18.28 -4.70 -50.20
N VAL A 623 18.55 -3.43 -50.55
CA VAL A 623 18.75 -2.99 -51.94
C VAL A 623 20.04 -3.55 -52.54
N ALA A 624 21.12 -3.69 -51.77
CA ALA A 624 22.35 -4.33 -52.22
C ALA A 624 22.15 -5.83 -52.49
N ASP A 625 21.44 -6.55 -51.61
CA ASP A 625 21.08 -7.95 -51.80
C ASP A 625 20.16 -8.16 -53.02
N GLN A 626 19.08 -7.38 -53.14
CA GLN A 626 18.22 -7.43 -54.34
C GLN A 626 18.99 -7.07 -55.62
N GLY A 627 19.97 -6.16 -55.53
CA GLY A 627 20.89 -5.85 -56.63
C GLY A 627 21.73 -7.06 -57.05
N ARG A 628 22.26 -7.83 -56.09
CA ARG A 628 22.98 -9.09 -56.35
C ARG A 628 22.09 -10.17 -56.93
N GLU A 629 20.91 -10.40 -56.35
CA GLU A 629 19.93 -11.39 -56.84
C GLU A 629 19.49 -11.07 -58.28
N LEU A 630 19.22 -9.80 -58.57
CA LEU A 630 18.85 -9.32 -59.90
C LEU A 630 20.00 -9.44 -60.91
N LEU A 631 21.25 -9.27 -60.48
CA LEU A 631 22.44 -9.49 -61.31
C LEU A 631 22.60 -11.00 -61.62
N ALA A 632 22.47 -11.86 -60.60
CA ALA A 632 22.51 -13.32 -60.77
C ALA A 632 21.39 -13.82 -61.70
N ALA A 633 20.15 -13.34 -61.52
CA ALA A 633 19.02 -13.69 -62.38
C ALA A 633 19.22 -13.22 -63.84
N LYS A 634 19.74 -12.00 -64.05
CA LYS A 634 20.10 -11.52 -65.39
C LYS A 634 21.21 -12.36 -66.03
N ALA A 635 22.21 -12.76 -65.26
CA ALA A 635 23.29 -13.62 -65.75
C ALA A 635 22.78 -15.02 -66.12
N GLN A 636 21.88 -15.59 -65.33
CA GLN A 636 21.21 -16.86 -65.65
C GLN A 636 20.36 -16.76 -66.92
N LEU A 637 19.57 -15.69 -67.09
CA LEU A 637 18.78 -15.46 -68.30
C LEU A 637 19.66 -15.29 -69.54
N SER A 638 20.66 -14.41 -69.49
CA SER A 638 21.58 -14.19 -70.61
C SER A 638 22.46 -15.41 -70.94
N ALA A 639 22.71 -16.28 -69.96
CA ALA A 639 23.38 -17.56 -70.16
C ALA A 639 22.47 -18.66 -70.76
N LEU A 640 21.14 -18.52 -70.73
CA LEU A 640 20.21 -19.39 -71.47
C LEU A 640 20.19 -19.06 -72.97
N ASP A 641 20.43 -17.78 -73.32
CA ASP A 641 20.52 -17.32 -74.71
C ASP A 641 21.89 -17.62 -75.38
N LYS A 642 22.79 -18.36 -74.70
CA LYS A 642 24.18 -18.60 -75.13
C LYS A 642 24.57 -20.08 -74.96
N GLU A 643 25.38 -20.59 -75.87
CA GLU A 643 25.76 -22.01 -75.87
C GLU A 643 27.06 -22.28 -75.08
N GLY A 644 27.00 -23.27 -74.18
CA GLY A 644 28.16 -23.94 -73.59
C GLY A 644 29.21 -23.03 -72.96
N ALA A 645 30.32 -22.83 -73.68
CA ALA A 645 31.51 -22.16 -73.14
C ALA A 645 31.29 -20.67 -72.85
N ASP A 646 30.41 -19.98 -73.58
CA ASP A 646 30.19 -18.54 -73.40
C ASP A 646 29.14 -18.25 -72.32
N ALA A 647 28.12 -19.09 -72.18
CA ALA A 647 27.24 -19.11 -71.00
C ALA A 647 28.04 -19.30 -69.69
N LEU A 648 29.02 -20.21 -69.69
CA LEU A 648 29.91 -20.44 -68.54
C LEU A 648 30.88 -19.27 -68.27
N LYS A 649 31.26 -18.48 -69.27
CA LYS A 649 32.04 -17.24 -69.05
C LYS A 649 31.17 -16.16 -68.42
N GLU A 650 29.94 -16.01 -68.89
CA GLU A 650 29.02 -14.98 -68.40
C GLU A 650 28.61 -15.19 -66.95
N LEU A 651 28.17 -16.41 -66.59
CA LEU A 651 27.88 -16.79 -65.20
C LEU A 651 29.08 -16.50 -64.30
N LYS A 652 30.29 -16.94 -64.68
CA LYS A 652 31.52 -16.65 -63.93
C LYS A 652 31.84 -15.16 -63.82
N SER A 653 31.53 -14.35 -64.84
CA SER A 653 31.74 -12.91 -64.79
C SER A 653 30.78 -12.23 -63.79
N ALA A 654 29.52 -12.70 -63.72
CA ALA A 654 28.55 -12.25 -62.74
C ALA A 654 28.93 -12.69 -61.32
N ASP A 655 29.32 -13.95 -61.14
CA ASP A 655 29.81 -14.49 -59.86
C ASP A 655 31.00 -13.68 -59.33
N VAL A 656 31.97 -13.34 -60.20
CA VAL A 656 33.13 -12.50 -59.83
C VAL A 656 32.69 -11.11 -59.37
N VAL A 657 31.70 -10.49 -60.04
CA VAL A 657 31.16 -9.18 -59.61
C VAL A 657 30.44 -9.30 -58.26
N ILE A 658 29.58 -10.32 -58.07
CA ILE A 658 28.85 -10.56 -56.81
C ILE A 658 29.81 -10.84 -55.65
N VAL A 659 30.83 -11.68 -55.86
CA VAL A 659 31.87 -11.96 -54.86
C VAL A 659 32.70 -10.71 -54.54
N SER A 660 32.98 -9.85 -55.53
CA SER A 660 33.70 -8.59 -55.28
C SER A 660 32.87 -7.58 -54.47
N SER A 661 31.56 -7.50 -54.72
CA SER A 661 30.60 -6.69 -53.94
C SER A 661 30.51 -7.19 -52.49
N LEU A 662 30.27 -8.48 -52.29
CA LEU A 662 30.20 -9.10 -50.96
C LEU A 662 31.52 -8.93 -50.18
N LYS A 663 32.67 -9.02 -50.87
CA LYS A 663 33.97 -8.75 -50.24
C LYS A 663 34.12 -7.28 -49.83
N SER A 664 33.70 -6.34 -50.68
CA SER A 664 33.75 -4.91 -50.36
C SER A 664 32.88 -4.57 -49.14
N GLU A 665 31.71 -5.18 -49.00
CA GLU A 665 30.84 -5.02 -47.84
C GLU A 665 31.42 -5.68 -46.59
N LEU A 666 32.02 -6.87 -46.71
CA LEU A 666 32.73 -7.54 -45.61
C LEU A 666 33.88 -6.69 -45.08
N ASP A 667 34.70 -6.12 -45.97
CA ASP A 667 35.86 -5.32 -45.60
C ASP A 667 35.44 -3.93 -45.04
N HIS A 668 34.37 -3.33 -45.55
CA HIS A 668 33.79 -2.11 -44.95
C HIS A 668 33.13 -2.37 -43.57
N ALA A 669 32.44 -3.50 -43.39
CA ALA A 669 31.88 -3.88 -42.09
C ALA A 669 32.97 -4.13 -41.04
N ARG A 670 34.13 -4.67 -41.46
CA ARG A 670 35.34 -4.80 -40.61
C ARG A 670 35.92 -3.43 -40.24
N GLU A 671 35.96 -2.49 -41.19
CA GLU A 671 36.42 -1.11 -40.95
C GLU A 671 35.51 -0.38 -39.96
N GLN A 672 34.18 -0.44 -40.14
CA GLN A 672 33.22 0.11 -39.16
C GLN A 672 33.37 -0.53 -37.77
N LEU A 673 33.53 -1.86 -37.70
CA LEU A 673 33.77 -2.56 -36.43
C LEU A 673 35.07 -2.07 -35.76
N SER A 674 36.14 -1.94 -36.53
CA SER A 674 37.45 -1.45 -36.06
C SER A 674 37.39 -0.01 -35.57
N TYR A 675 36.64 0.85 -36.25
CA TYR A 675 36.38 2.22 -35.83
C TYR A 675 35.61 2.25 -34.50
N SER A 676 34.49 1.53 -34.40
CA SER A 676 33.69 1.47 -33.16
C SER A 676 34.37 0.71 -32.01
N THR A 677 35.43 -0.09 -32.25
CA THR A 677 36.31 -0.57 -31.17
C THR A 677 37.28 0.51 -30.70
N ALA A 678 37.96 1.20 -31.63
CA ALA A 678 38.88 2.28 -31.29
C ALA A 678 38.19 3.46 -30.58
N GLU A 679 36.98 3.82 -31.02
CA GLU A 679 36.16 4.85 -30.36
C GLU A 679 35.75 4.44 -28.95
N ARG A 680 35.37 3.18 -28.72
CA ARG A 680 35.05 2.66 -27.39
C ARG A 680 36.28 2.65 -26.47
N GLU A 681 37.44 2.25 -26.98
CA GLU A 681 38.71 2.28 -26.25
C GLU A 681 39.14 3.72 -25.91
N ALA A 682 38.91 4.67 -26.82
CA ALA A 682 39.11 6.10 -26.57
C ALA A 682 38.16 6.65 -25.49
N GLN A 683 36.86 6.33 -25.56
CA GLN A 683 35.88 6.70 -24.51
C GLN A 683 36.23 6.06 -23.16
N GLN A 684 36.69 4.80 -23.15
CA GLN A 684 37.06 4.08 -21.93
C GLN A 684 38.34 4.64 -21.31
N THR A 685 39.34 5.01 -22.10
CA THR A 685 40.57 5.67 -21.62
C THR A 685 40.28 7.08 -21.12
N GLN A 686 39.47 7.87 -21.83
CA GLN A 686 38.98 9.18 -21.35
C GLN A 686 38.21 9.07 -20.03
N LEU A 687 37.35 8.06 -19.86
CA LEU A 687 36.64 7.83 -18.61
C LEU A 687 37.59 7.46 -17.46
N VAL A 688 38.59 6.61 -17.72
CA VAL A 688 39.63 6.26 -16.72
C VAL A 688 40.46 7.50 -16.36
N GLU A 689 40.85 8.32 -17.33
CA GLU A 689 41.58 9.57 -17.08
C GLU A 689 40.74 10.58 -16.29
N ALA A 690 39.46 10.77 -16.63
CA ALA A 690 38.54 11.63 -15.90
C ALA A 690 38.30 11.16 -14.46
N LEU A 691 38.22 9.84 -14.23
CA LEU A 691 38.14 9.26 -12.88
C LEU A 691 39.46 9.46 -12.10
N LEU A 692 40.62 9.25 -12.73
CA LEU A 692 41.92 9.51 -12.11
C LEU A 692 42.14 11.01 -11.83
N ALA A 693 41.64 11.91 -12.68
CA ALA A 693 41.66 13.35 -12.45
C ALA A 693 40.74 13.75 -11.29
N LYS A 694 39.52 13.19 -11.22
CA LYS A 694 38.59 13.35 -10.11
C LYS A 694 39.16 12.83 -8.78
N ASP A 695 39.89 11.71 -8.79
CA ASP A 695 40.53 11.16 -7.59
C ASP A 695 41.77 11.97 -7.17
N LYS A 696 42.53 12.54 -8.11
CA LYS A 696 43.57 13.55 -7.80
C LYS A 696 42.95 14.80 -7.17
N LEU A 697 41.89 15.36 -7.77
CA LEU A 697 41.18 16.52 -7.22
C LEU A 697 40.57 16.22 -5.84
N ARG A 698 40.08 14.99 -5.58
CA ARG A 698 39.67 14.57 -4.23
C ARG A 698 40.83 14.59 -3.24
N LYS A 699 42.01 14.10 -3.63
CA LYS A 699 43.21 14.16 -2.77
C LYS A 699 43.68 15.59 -2.55
N GLU A 700 43.75 16.41 -3.60
CA GLU A 700 44.12 17.84 -3.48
C GLU A 700 43.14 18.62 -2.59
N VAL A 701 41.84 18.26 -2.58
CA VAL A 701 40.84 18.83 -1.66
C VAL A 701 40.98 18.29 -0.23
N GLU A 702 41.30 17.01 -0.03
CA GLU A 702 41.50 16.44 1.31
C GLU A 702 42.82 16.93 1.93
N GLU A 703 43.93 16.91 1.18
CA GLU A 703 45.23 17.50 1.56
C GLU A 703 45.10 19.01 1.80
N GLY A 704 44.30 19.73 0.99
CA GLY A 704 43.97 21.13 1.21
C GLY A 704 43.15 21.39 2.48
N ARG A 705 42.27 20.46 2.87
CA ARG A 705 41.51 20.46 4.13
C ARG A 705 42.41 20.13 5.32
N GLU A 706 43.25 19.10 5.23
CA GLU A 706 44.24 18.76 6.25
C GLU A 706 45.20 19.94 6.51
N LEU A 707 45.68 20.62 5.46
CA LEU A 707 46.50 21.83 5.60
C LEU A 707 45.75 23.02 6.24
N GLN A 708 44.43 23.10 6.06
CA GLN A 708 43.59 24.08 6.73
C GLN A 708 43.38 23.73 8.22
N ASP A 709 43.19 22.44 8.54
CA ASP A 709 43.05 21.95 9.92
C ASP A 709 44.39 22.03 10.69
N PHE A 710 45.54 21.82 10.02
CA PHE A 710 46.88 22.03 10.57
C PHE A 710 47.27 23.51 10.77
N THR A 711 46.59 24.45 10.11
CA THR A 711 46.79 25.90 10.33
C THR A 711 45.69 26.53 11.19
N GLY A 712 44.60 25.81 11.46
CA GLY A 712 43.44 26.25 12.23
C GLY A 712 43.60 26.23 13.76
N ASN A 713 44.79 26.52 14.30
CA ASN A 713 44.98 26.68 15.76
C ASN A 713 46.22 27.53 16.12
N GLY A 714 46.13 28.84 15.91
CA GLY A 714 47.15 29.79 16.38
C GLY A 714 46.85 31.24 15.98
N GLU A 715 46.74 32.14 16.95
CA GLU A 715 46.82 33.59 16.70
C GLU A 715 48.24 33.94 16.21
N GLY A 716 48.36 34.49 15.00
CA GLY A 716 49.67 34.74 14.38
C GLY A 716 49.58 35.64 13.14
N ASP A 717 49.98 36.89 13.33
CA ASP A 717 50.06 37.97 12.34
C ASP A 717 50.98 37.63 11.13
N ALA A 718 50.41 37.65 9.91
CA ALA A 718 50.99 37.90 8.56
C ALA A 718 52.34 37.26 8.09
N PRO A 719 52.68 37.24 6.78
CA PRO A 719 51.88 37.23 5.55
C PRO A 719 52.26 36.10 4.56
N ASP A 720 51.30 35.34 4.01
CA ASP A 720 51.59 34.32 2.94
C ASP A 720 50.57 34.31 1.79
N GLY A 721 50.14 35.49 1.34
CA GLY A 721 49.25 35.64 0.18
C GLY A 721 49.90 35.24 -1.16
N SER A 722 51.23 35.37 -1.27
CA SER A 722 51.95 35.22 -2.55
C SER A 722 51.87 33.81 -3.12
N LYS A 723 51.97 32.77 -2.28
CA LYS A 723 51.89 31.36 -2.73
C LYS A 723 50.48 30.98 -3.18
N LYS A 724 49.44 31.53 -2.54
CA LYS A 724 48.05 31.34 -2.97
C LYS A 724 47.80 32.06 -4.31
N GLY A 725 48.39 33.24 -4.52
CA GLY A 725 48.42 33.92 -5.82
C GLY A 725 49.03 33.05 -6.92
N GLU A 726 50.27 32.57 -6.73
CA GLU A 726 50.94 31.69 -7.69
C GLU A 726 50.17 30.39 -7.97
N LEU A 727 49.54 29.78 -6.96
CA LEU A 727 48.77 28.55 -7.14
C LEU A 727 47.50 28.81 -7.96
N ILE A 728 46.78 29.90 -7.68
CA ILE A 728 45.61 30.34 -8.46
C ILE A 728 46.02 30.69 -9.89
N GLU A 729 47.18 31.32 -10.10
CA GLU A 729 47.68 31.66 -11.43
C GLU A 729 48.15 30.43 -12.22
N LYS A 730 48.82 29.47 -11.57
CA LYS A 730 49.13 28.15 -12.16
C LYS A 730 47.85 27.38 -12.51
N LEU A 731 46.82 27.39 -11.65
CA LEU A 731 45.52 26.78 -11.95
C LEU A 731 44.80 27.49 -13.12
N ARG A 732 44.81 28.82 -13.17
CA ARG A 732 44.26 29.61 -14.29
C ARG A 732 44.98 29.31 -15.60
N ASN A 733 46.31 29.23 -15.60
CA ASN A 733 47.08 28.93 -16.80
C ASN A 733 46.90 27.47 -17.25
N ARG A 734 46.80 26.51 -16.32
CA ARG A 734 46.49 25.11 -16.64
C ARG A 734 45.05 24.93 -17.15
N LEU A 735 44.10 25.71 -16.66
CA LEU A 735 42.74 25.79 -17.22
C LEU A 735 42.72 26.42 -18.63
N ARG A 736 43.64 27.35 -18.92
CA ARG A 736 43.84 27.92 -20.26
C ARG A 736 44.44 26.89 -21.23
N GLU A 737 45.47 26.18 -20.78
CA GLU A 737 46.11 25.06 -21.50
C GLU A 737 45.08 23.95 -21.83
N ILE A 738 44.21 23.58 -20.88
CA ILE A 738 43.10 22.64 -21.11
C ILE A 738 42.05 23.21 -22.11
N ARG A 739 41.81 24.53 -22.09
CA ARG A 739 40.91 25.21 -23.04
C ARG A 739 41.48 25.22 -24.47
N GLU A 740 42.79 25.40 -24.62
CA GLU A 740 43.47 25.43 -25.91
C GLU A 740 43.63 24.03 -26.53
N VAL A 741 43.77 22.99 -25.69
CA VAL A 741 43.93 21.59 -26.14
C VAL A 741 42.59 20.92 -26.51
N SER A 742 41.43 21.49 -26.15
CA SER A 742 40.11 20.93 -26.46
C SER A 742 39.19 21.88 -27.25
N PRO A 743 39.30 21.92 -28.59
CA PRO A 743 38.39 22.72 -29.45
C PRO A 743 36.91 22.38 -29.26
N PHE A 744 36.62 21.12 -28.90
CA PHE A 744 35.28 20.58 -28.69
C PHE A 744 34.56 21.22 -27.49
N LEU A 745 35.29 21.62 -26.44
CA LEU A 745 34.68 22.19 -25.23
C LEU A 745 34.39 23.70 -25.33
N ASN A 746 35.12 24.46 -26.16
CA ASN A 746 34.78 25.86 -26.42
C ASN A 746 33.44 25.97 -27.17
N ALA A 747 33.30 25.23 -28.28
CA ALA A 747 32.12 25.26 -29.15
C ALA A 747 30.79 24.89 -28.46
N ILE A 748 30.85 24.17 -27.33
CA ILE A 748 29.67 23.72 -26.58
C ILE A 748 29.22 24.74 -25.51
N MET A 749 30.09 25.67 -25.09
CA MET A 749 29.81 26.54 -23.93
C MET A 749 29.69 28.03 -24.27
N TYR A 750 30.59 28.61 -25.08
CA TYR A 750 30.60 30.04 -25.40
C TYR A 750 31.19 30.30 -26.79
N GLY A 751 30.52 31.12 -27.60
CA GLY A 751 31.07 31.65 -28.85
C GLY A 751 31.90 32.91 -28.65
N ASP A 752 32.78 33.17 -29.61
CA ASP A 752 33.62 34.36 -29.88
C ASP A 752 33.81 35.41 -28.76
N GLU A 753 34.93 35.24 -28.05
CA GLU A 753 35.99 36.17 -27.62
C GLU A 753 35.80 37.71 -27.42
N GLU A 754 36.72 38.24 -26.60
CA GLU A 754 37.02 39.67 -26.28
C GLU A 754 35.91 40.43 -25.49
N ASP A 755 36.22 41.26 -24.47
CA ASP A 755 37.45 42.02 -24.17
C ASP A 755 37.75 42.12 -22.64
N GLN A 756 38.57 43.10 -22.22
CA GLN A 756 39.39 43.09 -21.00
C GLN A 756 38.80 43.68 -19.69
N VAL A 757 39.19 43.01 -18.59
CA VAL A 757 39.72 43.54 -17.31
C VAL A 757 39.28 44.93 -16.82
N THR A 758 38.63 44.96 -15.65
CA THR A 758 39.09 45.77 -14.49
C THR A 758 38.62 45.14 -13.17
N SER A 759 39.40 45.34 -12.10
CA SER A 759 39.04 44.94 -10.73
C SER A 759 38.55 46.16 -9.95
N GLU A 760 37.49 46.02 -9.17
CA GLU A 760 37.24 46.92 -8.03
C GLU A 760 36.55 46.16 -6.88
N ASP A 761 36.42 46.82 -5.71
CA ASP A 761 36.54 46.16 -4.41
C ASP A 761 35.46 46.62 -3.39
N LYS A 762 35.12 45.75 -2.42
CA LYS A 762 34.20 45.98 -1.28
C LYS A 762 32.69 46.09 -1.65
N LEU A 763 31.70 46.04 -0.73
CA LEU A 763 31.69 46.08 0.74
C LEU A 763 30.41 45.44 1.37
N TRP A 764 30.56 44.72 2.51
CA TRP A 764 29.57 44.29 3.55
C TRP A 764 28.18 43.69 3.21
N GLY A 765 27.74 42.72 4.02
CA GLY A 765 26.39 42.12 3.95
C GLY A 765 26.18 40.94 4.93
N GLU A 766 26.35 41.18 6.24
CA GLU A 766 26.30 40.16 7.30
C GLU A 766 24.87 39.87 7.79
N ALA A 767 24.48 38.59 7.86
CA ALA A 767 23.26 38.10 8.53
C ALA A 767 23.36 36.59 8.86
N ASP A 768 23.05 36.21 10.09
CA ASP A 768 23.03 34.82 10.55
C ASP A 768 21.79 34.04 10.09
N GLU A 769 21.92 32.72 9.92
CA GLU A 769 20.95 31.79 10.54
C GLU A 769 21.57 30.39 10.76
N ALA A 770 21.40 29.84 11.98
CA ALA A 770 22.11 28.64 12.44
C ALA A 770 21.27 27.36 12.35
N TRP A 771 21.86 26.28 11.82
CA TRP A 771 21.21 24.96 11.73
C TRP A 771 21.48 24.12 12.99
N PRO A 772 20.44 23.60 13.69
CA PRO A 772 20.62 22.77 14.87
C PRO A 772 21.02 21.32 14.50
N ALA A 773 22.07 20.80 15.15
CA ALA A 773 22.50 19.41 14.99
C ALA A 773 21.46 18.42 15.54
N ARG A 774 21.18 17.34 14.79
CA ARG A 774 20.12 16.37 15.14
C ARG A 774 20.67 15.17 15.92
N SER A 775 20.43 15.15 17.23
CA SER A 775 20.84 14.07 18.15
C SER A 775 20.28 12.70 17.77
N ARG A 776 21.08 11.65 17.96
CA ARG A 776 20.71 10.24 17.71
C ARG A 776 20.37 9.55 19.04
N PRO A 777 19.12 9.11 19.30
CA PRO A 777 18.78 8.41 20.53
C PRO A 777 19.26 6.95 20.50
N ALA A 778 19.72 6.43 21.64
CA ALA A 778 19.95 5.01 21.86
C ALA A 778 18.67 4.31 22.39
N GLY A 779 18.50 3.04 22.05
CA GLY A 779 17.41 2.17 22.52
C GLY A 779 17.98 0.89 23.16
N PRO A 780 17.28 0.24 24.11
CA PRO A 780 17.91 -0.62 25.10
C PRO A 780 17.98 -2.12 24.75
N GLU A 781 18.67 -2.83 25.64
CA GLU A 781 19.03 -4.25 25.58
C GLU A 781 17.84 -5.22 25.69
N THR A 782 17.93 -6.36 25.00
CA THR A 782 17.13 -7.56 25.30
C THR A 782 18.05 -8.78 25.34
N SER A 783 18.01 -9.54 26.43
CA SER A 783 18.91 -10.67 26.70
C SER A 783 18.44 -11.99 26.08
N VAL A 784 19.40 -12.88 25.80
CA VAL A 784 19.17 -14.23 25.25
C VAL A 784 19.70 -15.27 26.24
N PRO A 785 18.91 -16.30 26.64
CA PRO A 785 19.36 -17.36 27.54
C PRO A 785 20.18 -18.46 26.81
N PRO A 786 21.03 -19.22 27.52
CA PRO A 786 21.99 -20.14 26.91
C PRO A 786 21.45 -21.57 26.66
N SER A 787 22.06 -22.27 25.70
CA SER A 787 21.85 -23.70 25.43
C SER A 787 22.79 -24.60 26.27
N PRO A 788 22.33 -25.77 26.75
CA PRO A 788 23.18 -26.81 27.35
C PRO A 788 23.85 -27.71 26.28
N ALA A 789 24.66 -28.68 26.73
CA ALA A 789 25.69 -29.32 25.88
C ALA A 789 25.58 -30.85 25.69
N SER A 790 26.43 -31.34 24.77
CA SER A 790 27.04 -32.68 24.68
C SER A 790 26.18 -33.93 24.41
N THR A 791 26.26 -34.40 23.16
CA THR A 791 26.58 -35.80 22.75
C THR A 791 26.98 -35.74 21.25
N GLY A 792 27.84 -36.59 20.68
CA GLY A 792 28.65 -37.68 21.23
C GLY A 792 28.87 -38.77 20.16
N ASP A 793 30.12 -39.14 19.90
CA ASP A 793 30.61 -40.24 19.02
C ASP A 793 30.37 -40.11 17.49
N GLY A 794 31.17 -40.84 16.68
CA GLY A 794 30.68 -41.29 15.36
C GLY A 794 31.57 -41.37 14.10
N PHE A 795 32.87 -41.06 14.09
CA PHE A 795 33.73 -41.48 12.95
C PHE A 795 34.04 -42.98 13.07
N PRO A 796 33.95 -43.79 11.98
CA PRO A 796 35.05 -43.80 11.00
C PRO A 796 34.67 -44.05 9.52
N THR A 797 35.57 -43.66 8.62
CA THR A 797 35.67 -44.19 7.24
C THR A 797 36.41 -45.54 7.23
N PRO A 798 36.13 -46.45 6.27
CA PRO A 798 37.04 -46.52 5.12
C PRO A 798 36.37 -46.82 3.76
N SER A 799 37.13 -46.54 2.69
CA SER A 799 36.87 -46.85 1.27
C SER A 799 37.31 -48.29 0.91
N PRO A 800 37.31 -48.73 -0.38
CA PRO A 800 36.45 -48.44 -1.54
C PRO A 800 36.00 -49.73 -2.30
N ALA A 801 35.34 -49.57 -3.47
CA ALA A 801 35.76 -50.14 -4.79
C ALA A 801 34.73 -50.90 -5.67
N TYR A 802 35.10 -51.03 -6.95
CA TYR A 802 34.64 -51.92 -8.04
C TYR A 802 33.22 -51.80 -8.66
N LEU A 803 33.18 -51.07 -9.78
CA LEU A 803 32.74 -51.48 -11.14
C LEU A 803 31.64 -52.57 -11.30
N SER A 804 30.54 -52.20 -11.99
CA SER A 804 30.12 -52.75 -13.31
C SER A 804 28.73 -52.19 -13.71
N GLN A 805 28.63 -51.34 -14.74
CA GLN A 805 28.30 -51.65 -16.16
C GLN A 805 26.80 -51.84 -16.49
N THR A 806 26.46 -51.52 -17.75
CA THR A 806 25.12 -51.60 -18.40
C THR A 806 24.10 -50.55 -17.94
N SER A 807 23.23 -49.98 -18.79
CA SER A 807 23.14 -50.08 -20.28
C SER A 807 22.54 -48.81 -20.91
N LEU A 808 22.69 -48.69 -22.23
CA LEU A 808 22.13 -47.61 -23.06
C LEU A 808 20.60 -47.54 -22.96
N LYS A 809 20.05 -46.32 -23.07
CA LYS A 809 19.17 -46.02 -24.22
C LYS A 809 19.21 -44.54 -24.61
N ARG A 810 19.21 -44.33 -25.92
CA ARG A 810 19.14 -43.04 -26.61
C ARG A 810 17.69 -42.55 -26.61
N ALA A 811 17.47 -41.26 -26.43
CA ALA A 811 16.26 -40.58 -26.90
C ALA A 811 16.62 -39.86 -28.20
N GLU A 812 15.81 -40.03 -29.24
CA GLU A 812 15.93 -39.39 -30.54
C GLU A 812 14.72 -38.49 -30.77
N GLU A 813 14.90 -37.42 -31.53
CA GLU A 813 13.84 -36.51 -31.93
C GLU A 813 12.89 -37.18 -32.93
N THR A 814 11.61 -36.83 -32.87
CA THR A 814 10.68 -37.02 -34.00
C THR A 814 9.74 -35.83 -34.09
N ASP A 815 9.92 -35.00 -35.11
CA ASP A 815 8.87 -34.15 -35.65
C ASP A 815 7.75 -35.03 -36.25
N SER A 816 6.50 -34.58 -36.16
CA SER A 816 5.42 -35.00 -37.05
C SER A 816 4.33 -33.93 -37.11
N PHE A 817 4.21 -33.28 -38.26
CA PHE A 817 2.95 -32.64 -38.67
C PHE A 817 1.89 -33.73 -38.88
N GLU A 818 0.66 -33.51 -38.41
CA GLU A 818 -0.51 -33.72 -39.27
C GLU A 818 -1.70 -32.86 -38.81
N ALA A 819 -2.64 -32.61 -39.72
CA ALA A 819 -3.73 -31.65 -39.53
C ALA A 819 -5.09 -32.34 -39.33
N GLN A 820 -6.06 -31.62 -38.77
CA GLN A 820 -7.48 -31.98 -38.89
C GLN A 820 -8.38 -30.75 -39.08
N ILE A 821 -9.42 -30.94 -39.87
CA ILE A 821 -10.38 -29.92 -40.33
C ILE A 821 -11.78 -30.32 -39.86
N PHE A 822 -12.48 -29.41 -39.18
CA PHE A 822 -13.95 -29.28 -39.10
C PHE A 822 -14.19 -27.90 -38.46
N ASP A 823 -14.67 -26.86 -39.16
CA ASP A 823 -16.00 -26.67 -39.78
C ASP A 823 -17.15 -26.59 -38.74
N GLY A 824 -18.00 -25.56 -38.86
CA GLY A 824 -18.97 -25.18 -37.82
C GLY A 824 -19.43 -23.71 -37.83
N SER A 825 -20.02 -23.24 -38.94
CA SER A 825 -20.65 -21.91 -39.00
C SER A 825 -21.98 -21.82 -38.25
N LEU A 826 -22.34 -20.66 -37.65
CA LEU A 826 -23.62 -19.93 -37.87
C LEU A 826 -23.90 -18.77 -36.87
N PHE A 827 -24.76 -17.83 -37.32
CA PHE A 827 -25.38 -16.68 -36.62
C PHE A 827 -24.46 -15.57 -36.03
N ALA A 828 -24.84 -14.28 -36.05
CA ALA A 828 -25.74 -13.54 -36.97
C ALA A 828 -25.59 -12.02 -36.80
N ASN A 829 -25.92 -11.28 -37.87
CA ASN A 829 -26.00 -9.81 -37.85
C ASN A 829 -27.05 -9.27 -36.87
N ARG A 830 -26.73 -8.16 -36.20
CA ARG A 830 -27.68 -7.02 -36.14
C ARG A 830 -26.99 -5.67 -35.99
N SER A 831 -27.02 -4.89 -37.06
CA SER A 831 -26.79 -3.45 -37.02
C SER A 831 -28.02 -2.72 -36.46
N PHE A 832 -27.83 -1.50 -35.97
CA PHE A 832 -28.91 -0.54 -35.74
C PHE A 832 -28.46 0.86 -36.15
N LEU A 833 -29.37 1.61 -36.79
CA LEU A 833 -29.16 2.96 -37.31
C LEU A 833 -30.22 3.91 -36.73
N ALA A 834 -29.75 5.05 -36.23
CA ALA A 834 -30.48 6.27 -35.88
C ALA A 834 -29.41 7.38 -35.84
N THR A 835 -29.39 8.52 -36.54
CA THR A 835 -30.42 9.51 -36.98
C THR A 835 -31.40 9.92 -35.87
N GLY A 836 -31.47 11.19 -35.46
CA GLY A 836 -30.69 12.37 -35.87
C GLY A 836 -31.31 13.68 -35.34
N ALA A 837 -30.57 14.80 -35.48
CA ALA A 837 -30.87 16.13 -34.92
C ALA A 837 -30.90 16.20 -33.36
N GLY A 838 -30.63 17.33 -32.69
CA GLY A 838 -30.09 18.61 -33.15
C GLY A 838 -30.99 19.81 -32.87
N ARG A 839 -30.68 20.59 -31.82
CA ARG A 839 -30.95 22.03 -31.68
C ARG A 839 -30.33 22.66 -30.41
N ASP A 840 -29.80 23.87 -30.60
CA ASP A 840 -29.97 25.12 -29.85
C ASP A 840 -30.36 25.08 -28.34
N GLY A 841 -29.64 25.82 -27.48
CA GLY A 841 -30.18 26.26 -26.17
C GLY A 841 -29.16 26.68 -25.11
N GLN A 842 -29.15 27.97 -24.78
CA GLN A 842 -28.50 28.65 -23.63
C GLN A 842 -28.84 27.95 -22.29
N ASP A 843 -28.01 27.97 -21.24
CA ASP A 843 -27.31 29.11 -20.60
C ASP A 843 -25.83 28.86 -20.25
#